data_AF-A0A8J3UCH7-F1
#
_entry.id   AF-A0A8J3UCH7-F1
#
_cell.length_a   1.000
_cell.length_b   1.000
_cell.length_c   1.000
_cell.angle_alpha   90.00
_cell.angle_beta   90.00
_cell.angle_gamma   90.00
#
_symmetry.space_group_name_H-M   'P 1'
#
loop_
_entity.id
_entity.type
_entity.pdbx_description
1 polymer ?
#
loop_
_entity_poly.entity_id
_entity_poly.type
_entity_poly.pdbx_seq_one_letter_code
_entity_poly.pdbx_strand_id
1 'polypeptide(L)'
;MLPSRRPGRPRSGLVIATLITVLVTVLAAVTGAGSALVGRAVAADALLSQGKPATASSSEGAGYAASFAVDGDPGTRWASAFSDPQWLQVDLGATATISQAVLTWESAYATAFKIQTSPNGTTWTDAYSTTTGTGGTQTITLTGTGRYVRLYTTARATGYGYSLWEFKIYGTSGTSTPSPTPTPSPSADCGSANAALGRPATASSTEGAGTPASAAFDGDATGTRWASAYSDPQWLQVDLGSSQQICRVVLVWETAYATAFRIQTSADGSSWTDVYSTTSASGGTQTLDVSGTGRYLRVYGTARATGYGYSLWEVTVNTGTGGGPGPGTGDWTEVWKDDFDGAAGTSPSAANWILRTGTQFPGGAEKWGTGEVETATASTANVYLDGAGRLNIKAIRDGAGNWTSGRLETQRTDFAAQPGEQVRFTARLKQPDVADANGYWPGFRATGAAYRGVYTNWPGVGETDIMTDVNGRSQLSNTLHCGTAPGGPCNEYDGRTSGFATCAGCQTGYHEYTQVIDRSTTDEQIRFYLDGVQTWVVRESQVGVTAWQAAVHHGFYLRFDLAIGGSLPNAVAGFTTPTATTTSGGVLSVESVSVAKKTGSAPPAMTDPATPAGPSNVRVTGGQGNWQLSVNGQPYEIRGLTYGPPQAAADGYMRDLKSMGVNTIRTWGVDDAATPTLLNRAAQQGIKVIVGHWLNQGADYVNDTAYKTSVKNEIVARVNALKGYQGVLMWDVGNEVILTMQDHGLPAAEVEARRVAYAKFVNEVAVAVHAADPNHPVTSTDAWTGAWPYYKAYAPALDLLAVNSYGAVGGVKQAWIDGGYTKPYILTEGGPAGEWEVPADVNGVPTEPADLQKRAGYTASWNAIKAHPGVALGATEFHYGLENDFGGVWLSTFTGGWRRLGYYALRQAYTGQQAANTPPEITAMTVGSQTAVPAGGQFTVGVTAADPQGDPIRYNLMMSDKHISGGTGFRHVRFTQTGPGQFSVTAPQQMGVWKVYVYAYDGQGNVGIEQRSFKVVPPQVAGTNAALGRPTTASSYQATGDGGPFTPGRATDGSFTSRWASEWSDPQWLQVDLGQATAIKHVQLGWESAYGKAYQIQTSNDGAGWTTVYSTTTGDGGFDDLDLAVSARYVRLNLTQRGTAYGYSLWEFGVYK
;
A
#
# COMPACT_ATOMS: atom_id res chain seq x y z
N MET A 1 23.48 -1.43 -17.74
CA MET A 1 23.88 -2.21 -18.93
C MET A 1 25.11 -3.05 -18.59
N LEU A 2 25.08 -4.32 -19.02
CA LEU A 2 26.10 -5.39 -19.05
C LEU A 2 26.51 -6.13 -17.75
N PRO A 3 26.68 -7.47 -17.80
CA PRO A 3 26.64 -8.38 -16.66
C PRO A 3 28.03 -8.83 -16.20
N SER A 4 28.29 -8.90 -14.89
CA SER A 4 29.56 -9.39 -14.36
C SER A 4 29.53 -10.90 -14.11
N ARG A 5 30.45 -11.57 -14.82
CA ARG A 5 30.78 -12.99 -14.70
C ARG A 5 31.45 -13.27 -13.35
N ARG A 6 31.05 -14.39 -12.71
CA ARG A 6 31.70 -15.00 -11.54
C ARG A 6 33.19 -15.28 -11.80
N PRO A 7 34.07 -15.14 -10.78
CA PRO A 7 35.30 -15.90 -10.72
C PRO A 7 35.11 -17.19 -9.90
N GLY A 8 35.53 -18.31 -10.49
CA GLY A 8 35.49 -19.63 -9.87
C GLY A 8 36.48 -19.79 -8.71
N ARG A 9 36.11 -20.63 -7.74
CA ARG A 9 37.04 -21.24 -6.77
C ARG A 9 37.23 -22.72 -7.10
N PRO A 10 38.45 -23.27 -6.93
CA PRO A 10 38.75 -24.65 -7.30
C PRO A 10 38.20 -25.64 -6.27
N ARG A 11 37.91 -26.82 -6.79
CA ARG A 11 37.39 -28.02 -6.11
C ARG A 11 38.51 -28.80 -5.41
N SER A 12 38.19 -29.32 -4.23
CA SER A 12 38.69 -30.59 -3.66
C SER A 12 37.48 -31.21 -2.94
N GLY A 13 36.77 -32.22 -3.48
CA GLY A 13 37.09 -33.66 -3.38
C GLY A 13 36.59 -34.24 -2.05
N LEU A 14 35.29 -34.54 -1.89
CA LEU A 14 34.62 -35.89 -1.95
C LEU A 14 35.14 -36.86 -0.84
N VAL A 15 34.32 -37.42 0.07
CA VAL A 15 33.50 -38.66 -0.06
C VAL A 15 32.81 -38.94 1.32
N ILE A 16 31.47 -38.94 1.42
CA ILE A 16 30.47 -40.06 1.59
C ILE A 16 30.26 -40.66 3.02
N ALA A 17 29.03 -40.43 3.52
CA ALA A 17 28.03 -41.29 4.22
C ALA A 17 28.41 -42.30 5.32
N THR A 18 27.62 -42.42 6.40
CA THR A 18 26.35 -43.22 6.52
C THR A 18 25.83 -43.22 7.98
N LEU A 19 24.52 -43.49 8.09
CA LEU A 19 23.56 -43.50 9.22
C LEU A 19 23.71 -44.54 10.37
N ILE A 20 22.91 -44.32 11.45
CA ILE A 20 22.24 -45.26 12.41
C ILE A 20 23.05 -45.74 13.65
N THR A 21 22.61 -45.89 14.92
CA THR A 21 21.39 -45.62 15.75
C THR A 21 21.63 -46.07 17.22
N VAL A 22 21.02 -45.38 18.21
CA VAL A 22 20.54 -45.80 19.58
C VAL A 22 21.47 -46.16 20.75
N LEU A 23 21.42 -45.28 21.78
CA LEU A 23 21.06 -45.42 23.22
C LEU A 23 21.63 -46.57 24.09
N VAL A 24 22.14 -46.23 25.30
CA VAL A 24 21.66 -46.68 26.63
C VAL A 24 22.49 -46.04 27.78
N THR A 25 21.79 -45.86 28.90
CA THR A 25 21.90 -45.10 30.17
C THR A 25 23.00 -45.45 31.20
N VAL A 26 23.24 -44.53 32.17
CA VAL A 26 23.16 -44.66 33.67
C VAL A 26 24.24 -43.86 34.44
N LEU A 27 23.77 -42.80 35.13
CA LEU A 27 23.90 -42.41 36.56
C LEU A 27 25.26 -42.17 37.30
N ALA A 28 25.19 -41.14 38.17
CA ALA A 28 25.96 -40.83 39.40
C ALA A 28 27.35 -40.17 39.24
N ALA A 29 27.88 -39.31 40.12
CA ALA A 29 27.43 -38.41 41.20
C ALA A 29 28.69 -37.54 41.52
N VAL A 30 28.62 -36.28 42.00
CA VAL A 30 28.84 -35.89 43.42
C VAL A 30 29.33 -34.41 43.47
N THR A 31 28.67 -33.60 44.32
CA THR A 31 29.08 -32.34 45.05
C THR A 31 29.62 -31.14 44.26
N GLY A 32 29.23 -29.88 44.50
CA GLY A 32 28.49 -29.26 45.60
C GLY A 32 29.14 -27.92 45.95
N ALA A 33 28.41 -26.80 45.87
CA ALA A 33 28.50 -25.60 46.71
C ALA A 33 27.74 -24.41 46.09
N GLY A 34 26.88 -23.75 46.87
CA GLY A 34 26.65 -22.30 46.73
C GLY A 34 25.22 -21.82 46.53
N SER A 35 24.54 -21.60 47.66
CA SER A 35 23.59 -20.51 47.90
C SER A 35 22.14 -20.63 47.42
N ALA A 36 21.25 -20.67 48.41
CA ALA A 36 19.81 -20.68 48.32
C ALA A 36 19.25 -19.40 47.68
N LEU A 37 18.37 -19.58 46.69
CA LEU A 37 17.26 -18.66 46.42
C LEU A 37 15.99 -19.39 46.86
N VAL A 38 15.21 -18.72 47.70
CA VAL A 38 13.90 -19.18 48.16
C VAL A 38 13.00 -19.38 46.92
N GLY A 39 12.76 -20.64 46.56
CA GLY A 39 11.76 -20.98 45.55
C GLY A 39 10.37 -20.65 46.08
N ARG A 40 9.67 -19.71 45.43
CA ARG A 40 8.23 -19.55 45.60
C ARG A 40 7.55 -20.87 45.19
N ALA A 41 6.64 -21.37 46.02
CA ALA A 41 5.75 -22.46 45.66
C ALA A 41 4.94 -22.04 44.40
N VAL A 42 5.11 -22.78 43.30
CA VAL A 42 4.30 -22.62 42.09
C VAL A 42 2.97 -23.35 42.35
N ALA A 43 1.85 -22.66 42.21
CA ALA A 43 0.52 -23.28 42.28
C ALA A 43 0.38 -24.34 41.18
N ALA A 44 -0.27 -25.46 41.48
CA ALA A 44 -0.56 -26.50 40.49
C ALA A 44 -1.44 -25.94 39.35
N ASP A 45 -1.16 -26.34 38.10
CA ASP A 45 -1.96 -25.93 36.94
C ASP A 45 -3.42 -26.38 37.08
N ALA A 46 -4.36 -25.48 36.82
CA ALA A 46 -5.79 -25.72 36.96
C ALA A 46 -6.36 -26.39 35.71
N LEU A 47 -7.37 -27.27 35.85
CA LEU A 47 -8.16 -27.79 34.74
C LEU A 47 -9.12 -26.70 34.24
N LEU A 48 -8.88 -26.19 33.03
CA LEU A 48 -9.55 -25.02 32.45
C LEU A 48 -10.75 -25.37 31.56
N SER A 49 -10.78 -26.55 30.94
CA SER A 49 -11.79 -26.90 29.94
C SER A 49 -13.07 -27.52 30.50
N GLN A 50 -13.08 -27.99 31.75
CA GLN A 50 -14.22 -28.74 32.27
C GLN A 50 -15.48 -27.87 32.41
N GLY A 51 -16.61 -28.36 31.91
CA GLY A 51 -17.91 -27.68 31.87
C GLY A 51 -17.97 -26.49 30.91
N LYS A 52 -16.95 -26.27 30.08
CA LYS A 52 -16.88 -25.11 29.18
C LYS A 52 -17.61 -25.33 27.86
N PRO A 53 -18.05 -24.26 27.18
CA PRO A 53 -18.65 -24.38 25.85
C PRO A 53 -17.71 -25.06 24.87
N ALA A 54 -18.19 -26.13 24.21
CA ALA A 54 -17.44 -26.85 23.20
C ALA A 54 -18.24 -26.97 21.89
N THR A 55 -17.55 -26.84 20.77
CA THR A 55 -18.10 -27.03 19.42
C THR A 55 -17.21 -27.98 18.62
N ALA A 56 -17.77 -28.59 17.58
CA ALA A 56 -17.04 -29.50 16.71
C ALA A 56 -17.45 -29.31 15.26
N SER A 57 -16.61 -29.78 14.33
CA SER A 57 -16.90 -29.81 12.89
C SER A 57 -18.13 -30.66 12.55
N SER A 58 -18.39 -31.71 13.34
CA SER A 58 -19.53 -32.60 13.18
C SER A 58 -19.78 -33.41 14.46
N SER A 59 -20.92 -34.10 14.50
CA SER A 59 -21.24 -35.10 15.52
C SER A 59 -22.02 -36.26 14.86
N GLU A 60 -21.82 -37.49 15.33
CA GLU A 60 -22.57 -38.68 14.87
C GLU A 60 -24.06 -38.65 15.27
N GLY A 61 -24.45 -37.77 16.20
CA GLY A 61 -25.84 -37.59 16.62
C GLY A 61 -25.93 -36.88 17.96
N ALA A 62 -27.15 -36.60 18.42
CA ALA A 62 -27.39 -35.85 19.66
C ALA A 62 -26.75 -36.49 20.91
N GLY A 63 -26.54 -37.81 20.91
CA GLY A 63 -25.85 -38.55 21.98
C GLY A 63 -24.31 -38.45 21.97
N TYR A 64 -23.72 -37.69 21.02
CA TYR A 64 -22.27 -37.59 20.83
C TYR A 64 -21.79 -36.13 20.64
N ALA A 65 -22.43 -35.19 21.33
CA ALA A 65 -22.15 -33.77 21.21
C ALA A 65 -20.72 -33.41 21.69
N ALA A 66 -20.18 -32.29 21.19
CA ALA A 66 -18.85 -31.81 21.58
C ALA A 66 -18.73 -31.51 23.07
N SER A 67 -19.83 -31.12 23.72
CA SER A 67 -19.90 -30.88 25.17
C SER A 67 -19.57 -32.11 26.01
N PHE A 68 -19.81 -33.31 25.47
CA PHE A 68 -19.52 -34.56 26.18
C PHE A 68 -18.04 -34.90 26.25
N ALA A 69 -17.18 -34.20 25.50
CA ALA A 69 -15.74 -34.34 25.68
C ALA A 69 -15.18 -33.39 26.75
N VAL A 70 -16.02 -32.59 27.42
CA VAL A 70 -15.56 -31.62 28.42
C VAL A 70 -16.45 -31.59 29.66
N ASP A 71 -17.37 -32.53 29.83
CA ASP A 71 -18.30 -32.56 30.96
C ASP A 71 -17.70 -33.23 32.21
N GLY A 72 -16.62 -34.00 32.05
CA GLY A 72 -15.95 -34.73 33.12
C GLY A 72 -16.60 -36.06 33.47
N ASP A 73 -17.58 -36.53 32.70
CA ASP A 73 -18.18 -37.84 32.85
C ASP A 73 -17.47 -38.85 31.93
N PRO A 74 -16.75 -39.84 32.49
CA PRO A 74 -16.06 -40.84 31.66
C PRO A 74 -17.02 -41.78 30.89
N GLY A 75 -18.34 -41.66 31.09
CA GLY A 75 -19.38 -42.43 30.39
C GLY A 75 -19.99 -41.73 29.16
N THR A 76 -19.67 -40.45 28.91
CA THR A 76 -20.16 -39.66 27.77
C THR A 76 -18.98 -39.30 26.85
N ARG A 77 -19.23 -39.13 25.53
CA ARG A 77 -18.15 -38.83 24.57
C ARG A 77 -18.62 -37.97 23.42
N TRP A 78 -17.71 -37.20 22.86
CA TRP A 78 -17.87 -36.69 21.50
C TRP A 78 -17.53 -37.79 20.48
N ALA A 79 -18.27 -37.85 19.37
CA ALA A 79 -17.95 -38.68 18.23
C ALA A 79 -18.26 -37.92 16.93
N SER A 80 -17.31 -37.90 15.99
CA SER A 80 -17.40 -37.14 14.74
C SER A 80 -17.99 -37.94 13.58
N ALA A 81 -18.36 -37.26 12.50
CA ALA A 81 -18.58 -37.91 11.20
C ALA A 81 -17.32 -38.67 10.72
N PHE A 82 -17.53 -39.63 9.82
CA PHE A 82 -16.54 -40.62 9.41
C PHE A 82 -15.69 -40.09 8.23
N SER A 83 -15.14 -38.90 8.37
CA SER A 83 -14.32 -38.24 7.36
C SER A 83 -13.16 -37.47 7.99
N ASP A 84 -12.10 -37.26 7.23
CA ASP A 84 -10.92 -36.48 7.65
C ASP A 84 -10.85 -35.19 6.81
N PRO A 85 -10.51 -34.03 7.39
CA PRO A 85 -10.25 -33.77 8.81
C PRO A 85 -11.53 -33.54 9.64
N GLN A 86 -11.42 -33.65 10.97
CA GLN A 86 -12.44 -33.19 11.93
C GLN A 86 -11.80 -32.34 13.01
N TRP A 87 -12.61 -31.63 13.78
CA TRP A 87 -12.12 -30.88 14.94
C TRP A 87 -13.14 -30.80 16.06
N LEU A 88 -12.62 -30.68 17.28
CA LEU A 88 -13.36 -30.33 18.49
C LEU A 88 -12.61 -29.20 19.19
N GLN A 89 -13.32 -28.15 19.58
CA GLN A 89 -12.74 -27.01 20.28
C GLN A 89 -13.52 -26.67 21.55
N VAL A 90 -12.83 -26.05 22.50
CA VAL A 90 -13.38 -25.55 23.76
C VAL A 90 -13.06 -24.06 23.92
N ASP A 91 -14.04 -23.27 24.35
CA ASP A 91 -13.87 -21.88 24.80
C ASP A 91 -13.60 -21.86 26.31
N LEU A 92 -12.38 -21.54 26.72
CA LEU A 92 -12.00 -21.48 28.14
C LEU A 92 -12.68 -20.32 28.89
N GLY A 93 -13.30 -19.39 28.17
CA GLY A 93 -14.02 -18.22 28.69
C GLY A 93 -13.15 -16.97 28.87
N ALA A 94 -11.82 -17.13 28.94
CA ALA A 94 -10.84 -16.06 28.96
C ALA A 94 -9.50 -16.55 28.39
N THR A 95 -8.63 -15.63 27.96
CA THR A 95 -7.27 -16.00 27.56
C THR A 95 -6.52 -16.58 28.77
N ALA A 96 -6.07 -17.83 28.62
CA ALA A 96 -5.28 -18.53 29.62
C ALA A 96 -3.90 -18.87 29.09
N THR A 97 -2.94 -19.01 29.99
CA THR A 97 -1.67 -19.66 29.68
C THR A 97 -1.90 -21.16 29.76
N ILE A 98 -1.60 -21.89 28.69
CA ILE A 98 -1.89 -23.32 28.56
C ILE A 98 -0.58 -24.08 28.71
N SER A 99 -0.57 -25.07 29.60
CA SER A 99 0.61 -25.87 29.91
C SER A 99 0.47 -27.34 29.52
N GLN A 100 -0.76 -27.85 29.39
CA GLN A 100 -0.99 -29.26 29.08
C GLN A 100 -2.38 -29.51 28.48
N ALA A 101 -2.47 -30.54 27.63
CA ALA A 101 -3.73 -31.17 27.25
C ALA A 101 -3.70 -32.67 27.58
N VAL A 102 -4.80 -33.21 28.11
CA VAL A 102 -5.02 -34.64 28.29
C VAL A 102 -6.18 -35.07 27.40
N LEU A 103 -5.90 -35.93 26.43
CA LEU A 103 -6.86 -36.52 25.51
C LEU A 103 -7.20 -37.93 25.99
N THR A 104 -8.48 -38.22 26.27
CA THR A 104 -8.93 -39.58 26.58
C THR A 104 -9.75 -40.10 25.42
N TRP A 105 -9.12 -40.88 24.54
CA TRP A 105 -9.76 -41.43 23.36
C TRP A 105 -10.60 -42.67 23.67
N GLU A 106 -11.63 -42.90 22.86
CA GLU A 106 -12.23 -44.23 22.70
C GLU A 106 -11.34 -45.09 21.77
N SER A 107 -11.74 -46.34 21.50
CA SER A 107 -11.10 -47.20 20.48
C SER A 107 -10.96 -46.52 19.12
N ALA A 108 -11.87 -45.60 18.76
CA ALA A 108 -11.80 -44.80 17.54
C ALA A 108 -11.04 -43.47 17.75
N TYR A 109 -9.71 -43.48 17.53
CA TYR A 109 -8.82 -42.34 17.80
C TYR A 109 -8.10 -41.78 16.56
N ALA A 110 -7.39 -40.66 16.72
CA ALA A 110 -6.56 -40.05 15.67
C ALA A 110 -5.10 -40.51 15.71
N THR A 111 -4.57 -41.00 14.58
CA THR A 111 -3.12 -41.21 14.41
C THR A 111 -2.42 -39.90 14.05
N ALA A 112 -3.05 -39.02 13.27
CA ALA A 112 -2.54 -37.67 13.02
C ALA A 112 -3.49 -36.60 13.53
N PHE A 113 -2.97 -35.67 14.34
CA PHE A 113 -3.72 -34.53 14.86
C PHE A 113 -2.82 -33.40 15.31
N LYS A 114 -3.42 -32.23 15.50
CA LYS A 114 -2.83 -31.04 16.10
C LYS A 114 -3.64 -30.59 17.30
N ILE A 115 -2.98 -29.97 18.27
CA ILE A 115 -3.64 -29.14 19.27
C ILE A 115 -3.28 -27.70 18.98
N GLN A 116 -4.29 -26.85 18.88
CA GLN A 116 -4.13 -25.46 18.47
C GLN A 116 -4.73 -24.53 19.51
N THR A 117 -4.14 -23.36 19.69
CA THR A 117 -4.67 -22.28 20.54
C THR A 117 -5.12 -21.11 19.67
N SER A 118 -6.10 -20.35 20.17
CA SER A 118 -6.62 -19.18 19.47
C SER A 118 -7.11 -18.12 20.45
N PRO A 119 -6.86 -16.82 20.19
CA PRO A 119 -7.46 -15.75 20.97
C PRO A 119 -8.95 -15.54 20.64
N ASN A 120 -9.42 -15.94 19.45
CA ASN A 120 -10.71 -15.55 18.88
C ASN A 120 -11.57 -16.70 18.32
N GLY A 121 -11.05 -17.94 18.33
CA GLY A 121 -11.76 -19.12 17.83
C GLY A 121 -11.75 -19.26 16.30
N THR A 122 -11.11 -18.35 15.57
CA THR A 122 -11.04 -18.34 14.10
C THR A 122 -9.61 -18.39 13.57
N THR A 123 -8.67 -17.71 14.22
CA THR A 123 -7.23 -17.74 13.89
C THR A 123 -6.51 -18.69 14.84
N TRP A 124 -5.91 -19.76 14.31
CA TRP A 124 -5.35 -20.84 15.11
C TRP A 124 -3.84 -20.92 14.99
N THR A 125 -3.16 -21.12 16.11
CA THR A 125 -1.72 -21.39 16.19
C THR A 125 -1.50 -22.83 16.65
N ASP A 126 -0.66 -23.59 15.95
CA ASP A 126 -0.31 -24.95 16.33
C ASP A 126 0.54 -24.95 17.61
N ALA A 127 0.00 -25.52 18.69
CA ALA A 127 0.71 -25.73 19.95
C ALA A 127 1.32 -27.15 20.04
N TYR A 128 0.76 -28.10 19.29
CA TYR A 128 1.27 -29.47 19.16
C TYR A 128 0.85 -30.09 17.82
N SER A 129 1.66 -31.00 17.29
CA SER A 129 1.34 -31.79 16.10
C SER A 129 1.94 -33.19 16.22
N THR A 130 1.22 -34.21 15.78
CA THR A 130 1.72 -35.58 15.66
C THR A 130 1.09 -36.29 14.46
N THR A 131 1.79 -37.29 13.94
CA THR A 131 1.31 -38.23 12.90
C THR A 131 1.30 -39.69 13.38
N THR A 132 1.69 -39.94 14.64
CA THR A 132 1.86 -41.27 15.24
C THR A 132 1.12 -41.40 16.57
N GLY A 133 -0.02 -40.73 16.70
CA GLY A 133 -0.93 -40.84 17.85
C GLY A 133 -1.27 -42.29 18.17
N THR A 134 -1.28 -42.62 19.46
CA THR A 134 -1.40 -44.00 19.97
C THR A 134 -2.79 -44.34 20.48
N GLY A 135 -3.71 -43.38 20.53
CA GLY A 135 -5.01 -43.54 21.20
C GLY A 135 -4.87 -43.63 22.72
N GLY A 136 -5.89 -44.15 23.39
CA GLY A 136 -5.93 -44.25 24.86
C GLY A 136 -5.91 -42.88 25.55
N THR A 137 -5.33 -42.80 26.75
CA THR A 137 -5.10 -41.53 27.44
C THR A 137 -3.74 -40.96 27.08
N GLN A 138 -3.71 -39.79 26.47
CA GLN A 138 -2.50 -39.09 26.06
C GLN A 138 -2.38 -37.78 26.83
N THR A 139 -1.27 -37.61 27.56
CA THR A 139 -0.91 -36.35 28.22
C THR A 139 0.15 -35.63 27.40
N ILE A 140 -0.17 -34.42 26.95
CA ILE A 140 0.65 -33.62 26.03
C ILE A 140 1.00 -32.32 26.72
N THR A 141 2.30 -32.06 26.91
CA THR A 141 2.79 -30.76 27.38
C THR A 141 2.66 -29.74 26.25
N LEU A 142 2.09 -28.59 26.58
CA LEU A 142 1.86 -27.48 25.65
C LEU A 142 2.56 -26.22 26.17
N THR A 143 2.86 -25.31 25.25
CA THR A 143 3.24 -23.93 25.58
C THR A 143 2.44 -23.00 24.69
N GLY A 144 1.87 -21.95 25.27
CA GLY A 144 1.11 -20.96 24.52
C GLY A 144 0.05 -20.27 25.35
N THR A 145 -0.58 -19.26 24.75
CA THR A 145 -1.75 -18.59 25.32
C THR A 145 -2.90 -18.65 24.33
N GLY A 146 -4.14 -18.66 24.85
CA GLY A 146 -5.34 -18.65 24.03
C GLY A 146 -6.59 -18.70 24.88
N ARG A 147 -7.70 -18.16 24.34
CA ARG A 147 -9.04 -18.32 24.92
C ARG A 147 -9.69 -19.61 24.43
N TYR A 148 -9.43 -19.98 23.18
CA TYR A 148 -9.94 -21.21 22.58
C TYR A 148 -8.82 -22.22 22.39
N VAL A 149 -9.13 -23.49 22.59
CA VAL A 149 -8.21 -24.60 22.31
C VAL A 149 -8.94 -25.63 21.46
N ARG A 150 -8.31 -26.08 20.37
CA ARG A 150 -8.89 -27.02 19.42
C ARG A 150 -8.01 -28.23 19.18
N LEU A 151 -8.62 -29.40 19.23
CA LEU A 151 -8.10 -30.64 18.68
C LEU A 151 -8.48 -30.72 17.21
N TYR A 152 -7.51 -30.67 16.30
CA TYR A 152 -7.70 -30.74 14.85
C TYR A 152 -7.12 -32.06 14.32
N THR A 153 -7.99 -33.02 14.01
CA THR A 153 -7.62 -34.39 13.65
C THR A 153 -7.58 -34.57 12.13
N THR A 154 -6.53 -35.19 11.61
CA THR A 154 -6.24 -35.26 10.17
C THR A 154 -6.04 -36.67 9.62
N ALA A 155 -5.85 -37.69 10.48
CA ALA A 155 -5.88 -39.09 10.06
C ALA A 155 -6.44 -39.99 11.16
N ARG A 156 -7.42 -40.84 10.83
CA ARG A 156 -8.02 -41.82 11.75
C ARG A 156 -7.20 -43.10 11.90
N ALA A 157 -7.30 -43.72 13.07
CA ALA A 157 -6.73 -45.05 13.34
C ALA A 157 -7.62 -46.21 12.90
N THR A 158 -8.92 -45.98 12.72
CA THR A 158 -9.92 -46.99 12.39
C THR A 158 -10.83 -46.51 11.26
N GLY A 159 -11.78 -47.34 10.80
CA GLY A 159 -12.79 -46.95 9.81
C GLY A 159 -13.93 -46.06 10.36
N TYR A 160 -14.01 -45.88 11.68
CA TYR A 160 -15.05 -45.07 12.35
C TYR A 160 -14.68 -43.59 12.41
N GLY A 161 -15.55 -42.70 12.90
CA GLY A 161 -15.20 -41.30 13.20
C GLY A 161 -14.17 -41.17 14.33
N TYR A 162 -13.74 -39.95 14.65
CA TYR A 162 -12.94 -39.70 15.85
C TYR A 162 -13.85 -39.67 17.07
N SER A 163 -13.44 -40.29 18.17
CA SER A 163 -14.21 -40.26 19.40
C SER A 163 -13.36 -40.09 20.66
N LEU A 164 -13.80 -39.14 21.49
CA LEU A 164 -13.06 -38.64 22.64
C LEU A 164 -13.99 -38.60 23.86
N TRP A 165 -13.65 -39.38 24.89
CA TRP A 165 -14.31 -39.33 26.20
C TRP A 165 -14.03 -37.99 26.89
N GLU A 166 -12.78 -37.52 26.89
CA GLU A 166 -12.43 -36.26 27.59
C GLU A 166 -11.30 -35.48 26.88
N PHE A 167 -11.47 -34.15 26.82
CA PHE A 167 -10.55 -33.13 26.31
C PHE A 167 -10.21 -32.13 27.41
N LYS A 168 -9.22 -32.49 28.22
CA LYS A 168 -8.83 -31.73 29.42
C LYS A 168 -7.68 -30.78 29.10
N ILE A 169 -7.89 -29.47 29.25
CA ILE A 169 -6.86 -28.44 29.07
C ILE A 169 -6.46 -27.90 30.42
N TYR A 170 -5.17 -27.93 30.74
CA TYR A 170 -4.61 -27.41 31.98
C TYR A 170 -3.76 -26.15 31.74
N GLY A 171 -3.74 -25.28 32.74
CA GLY A 171 -2.90 -24.09 32.73
C GLY A 171 -3.27 -23.11 33.83
N THR A 172 -2.84 -21.86 33.66
CA THR A 172 -3.17 -20.77 34.59
C THR A 172 -4.18 -19.84 33.91
N SER A 173 -5.34 -19.68 34.56
CA SER A 173 -6.35 -18.71 34.13
C SER A 173 -5.78 -17.30 34.24
N GLY A 174 -5.83 -16.51 33.16
CA GLY A 174 -5.56 -15.08 33.26
C GLY A 174 -6.59 -14.42 34.18
N THR A 175 -6.15 -13.58 35.11
CA THR A 175 -7.07 -12.85 35.99
C THR A 175 -7.89 -11.84 35.19
N SER A 176 -9.07 -12.25 34.76
CA SER A 176 -10.29 -11.45 34.91
C SER A 176 -11.49 -12.40 34.82
N THR A 177 -12.26 -12.43 35.90
CA THR A 177 -13.55 -13.10 36.01
C THR A 177 -14.51 -12.53 34.97
N PRO A 178 -15.21 -13.35 34.15
CA PRO A 178 -16.40 -12.89 33.46
C PRO A 178 -17.55 -12.87 34.48
N SER A 179 -17.87 -11.68 34.99
CA SER A 179 -19.24 -11.34 35.36
C SER A 179 -20.08 -11.42 34.06
N PRO A 180 -21.37 -11.83 34.06
CA PRO A 180 -22.22 -11.68 32.87
C PRO A 180 -22.02 -10.26 32.37
N THR A 181 -21.61 -10.13 31.12
CA THR A 181 -21.21 -8.88 30.48
C THR A 181 -22.11 -7.75 30.99
N PRO A 182 -21.61 -6.81 31.82
CA PRO A 182 -22.09 -5.46 31.60
C PRO A 182 -21.65 -5.19 30.17
N THR A 183 -22.63 -5.02 29.29
CA THR A 183 -22.58 -4.02 28.22
C THR A 183 -21.33 -3.16 28.35
N PRO A 184 -20.49 -2.99 27.31
CA PRO A 184 -19.52 -1.91 27.34
C PRO A 184 -20.26 -0.71 27.91
N SER A 185 -19.89 -0.25 29.11
CA SER A 185 -20.42 1.01 29.61
C SER A 185 -20.24 1.95 28.44
N PRO A 186 -21.33 2.55 27.95
CA PRO A 186 -21.44 3.03 26.58
C PRO A 186 -20.12 3.66 26.21
N SER A 187 -19.57 3.30 25.03
CA SER A 187 -18.76 4.31 24.37
C SER A 187 -19.60 5.58 24.47
N ALA A 188 -19.01 6.68 24.93
CA ALA A 188 -19.72 7.95 25.17
C ALA A 188 -20.27 8.59 23.87
N ASP A 189 -20.50 7.74 22.87
CA ASP A 189 -20.34 7.86 21.44
C ASP A 189 -21.39 6.98 20.71
N CYS A 190 -22.14 6.09 21.41
CA CYS A 190 -23.30 5.41 20.84
C CYS A 190 -24.52 6.31 20.97
N GLY A 191 -24.92 6.96 19.87
CA GLY A 191 -25.98 7.96 19.84
C GLY A 191 -27.32 7.39 20.30
N SER A 192 -28.14 8.22 20.97
CA SER A 192 -29.47 7.82 21.45
C SER A 192 -30.55 7.86 20.36
N ALA A 193 -30.24 8.40 19.17
CA ALA A 193 -31.18 8.48 18.06
C ALA A 193 -31.49 7.08 17.49
N ASN A 194 -32.76 6.80 17.22
CA ASN A 194 -33.20 5.59 16.54
C ASN A 194 -33.10 5.80 15.02
N ALA A 195 -32.05 5.29 14.39
CA ALA A 195 -31.82 5.38 12.95
C ALA A 195 -32.87 4.64 12.11
N ALA A 196 -33.60 3.69 12.74
CA ALA A 196 -34.64 2.90 12.10
C ALA A 196 -36.04 3.53 12.18
N LEU A 197 -36.24 4.60 12.98
CA LEU A 197 -37.56 5.20 13.19
C LEU A 197 -38.15 5.72 11.87
N GLY A 198 -39.34 5.22 11.52
CA GLY A 198 -40.09 5.57 10.31
C GLY A 198 -39.45 5.09 9.00
N ARG A 199 -38.44 4.22 9.05
CA ARG A 199 -37.72 3.73 7.87
C ARG A 199 -38.50 2.63 7.12
N PRO A 200 -38.29 2.47 5.80
CA PRO A 200 -38.88 1.36 5.05
C PRO A 200 -38.45 0.02 5.62
N ALA A 201 -39.43 -0.84 5.93
CA ALA A 201 -39.20 -2.16 6.52
C ALA A 201 -39.89 -3.25 5.70
N THR A 202 -39.25 -4.42 5.62
CA THR A 202 -39.80 -5.63 5.01
C THR A 202 -39.62 -6.81 5.94
N ALA A 203 -40.43 -7.84 5.75
CA ALA A 203 -40.34 -9.07 6.53
C ALA A 203 -40.56 -10.28 5.62
N SER A 204 -40.05 -11.41 6.07
CA SER A 204 -40.33 -12.74 5.49
C SER A 204 -41.82 -13.06 5.39
N SER A 205 -42.61 -12.66 6.38
CA SER A 205 -44.07 -12.80 6.39
C SER A 205 -44.71 -11.84 7.40
N THR A 206 -46.03 -11.73 7.33
CA THR A 206 -46.86 -11.05 8.33
C THR A 206 -48.03 -11.96 8.74
N GLU A 207 -48.41 -11.97 10.03
CA GLU A 207 -49.55 -12.74 10.56
C GLU A 207 -50.90 -12.23 10.00
N GLY A 208 -50.98 -10.93 9.71
CA GLY A 208 -52.12 -10.30 9.04
C GLY A 208 -51.88 -8.82 8.73
N ALA A 209 -52.90 -8.16 8.16
CA ALA A 209 -52.81 -6.74 7.77
C ALA A 209 -52.61 -5.78 8.97
N GLY A 210 -52.98 -6.19 10.18
CA GLY A 210 -52.82 -5.41 11.41
C GLY A 210 -51.43 -5.50 12.07
N THR A 211 -50.51 -6.32 11.55
CA THR A 211 -49.16 -6.52 12.12
C THR A 211 -48.05 -6.41 11.05
N PRO A 212 -47.97 -5.28 10.32
CA PRO A 212 -47.01 -5.10 9.22
C PRO A 212 -45.56 -4.97 9.74
N ALA A 213 -44.58 -5.15 8.86
CA ALA A 213 -43.16 -4.96 9.20
C ALA A 213 -42.84 -3.55 9.72
N SER A 214 -43.52 -2.53 9.18
CA SER A 214 -43.36 -1.13 9.59
C SER A 214 -43.77 -0.86 11.04
N ALA A 215 -44.66 -1.68 11.60
CA ALA A 215 -45.15 -1.52 12.97
C ALA A 215 -44.11 -1.87 14.05
N ALA A 216 -42.93 -2.38 13.67
CA ALA A 216 -41.81 -2.57 14.59
C ALA A 216 -40.79 -1.42 14.53
N PHE A 217 -41.06 -0.36 13.76
CA PHE A 217 -40.15 0.76 13.55
C PHE A 217 -40.89 2.12 13.57
N ASP A 218 -42.09 2.17 14.14
CA ASP A 218 -42.96 3.37 14.16
C ASP A 218 -42.84 4.16 15.47
N GLY A 219 -42.11 3.64 16.46
CA GLY A 219 -41.88 4.27 17.75
C GLY A 219 -42.96 3.98 18.80
N ASP A 220 -43.94 3.12 18.51
CA ASP A 220 -44.99 2.71 19.46
C ASP A 220 -44.73 1.30 20.01
N ALA A 221 -43.81 1.22 20.98
CA ALA A 221 -43.39 -0.02 21.63
C ALA A 221 -44.46 -0.70 22.52
N THR A 222 -45.72 -0.25 22.49
CA THR A 222 -46.81 -0.81 23.32
C THR A 222 -48.14 -0.99 22.59
N GLY A 223 -48.35 -0.32 21.45
CA GLY A 223 -49.61 -0.29 20.73
C GLY A 223 -49.62 -1.04 19.40
N THR A 224 -48.49 -1.07 18.67
CA THR A 224 -48.37 -1.68 17.34
C THR A 224 -47.21 -2.68 17.30
N ARG A 225 -47.33 -3.75 16.51
CA ARG A 225 -46.28 -4.80 16.44
C ARG A 225 -46.17 -5.41 15.05
N TRP A 226 -44.97 -5.82 14.67
CA TRP A 226 -44.80 -6.83 13.63
C TRP A 226 -45.03 -8.23 14.21
N ALA A 227 -45.67 -9.11 13.43
CA ALA A 227 -45.85 -10.52 13.78
C ALA A 227 -45.66 -11.40 12.54
N SER A 228 -44.91 -12.49 12.66
CA SER A 228 -44.63 -13.43 11.58
C SER A 228 -45.63 -14.59 11.49
N ALA A 229 -45.59 -15.33 10.39
CA ALA A 229 -46.14 -16.68 10.30
C ALA A 229 -45.48 -17.65 11.31
N TYR A 230 -46.16 -18.75 11.62
CA TYR A 230 -45.77 -19.69 12.68
C TYR A 230 -44.78 -20.75 12.17
N SER A 231 -43.64 -20.32 11.63
CA SER A 231 -42.57 -21.20 11.16
C SER A 231 -41.18 -20.64 11.48
N ASP A 232 -40.16 -21.50 11.35
CA ASP A 232 -38.76 -21.15 11.52
C ASP A 232 -38.00 -21.48 10.22
N PRO A 233 -37.09 -20.60 9.75
CA PRO A 233 -36.77 -19.27 10.27
C PRO A 233 -37.76 -18.19 9.77
N GLN A 234 -37.82 -17.05 10.48
CA GLN A 234 -38.48 -15.82 10.00
C GLN A 234 -37.56 -14.63 10.25
N TRP A 235 -37.73 -13.59 9.46
CA TRP A 235 -36.95 -12.37 9.57
C TRP A 235 -37.77 -11.10 9.36
N LEU A 236 -37.30 -10.03 10.00
CA LEU A 236 -37.74 -8.64 9.89
C LEU A 236 -36.51 -7.79 9.58
N GLN A 237 -36.58 -6.89 8.60
CA GLN A 237 -35.47 -6.00 8.25
C GLN A 237 -35.92 -4.56 7.98
N VAL A 238 -34.98 -3.64 8.11
CA VAL A 238 -35.17 -2.20 7.85
C VAL A 238 -34.06 -1.64 6.96
N ASP A 239 -34.40 -0.72 6.07
CA ASP A 239 -33.46 0.09 5.28
C ASP A 239 -33.19 1.42 5.97
N LEU A 240 -31.98 1.59 6.51
CA LEU A 240 -31.55 2.81 7.21
C LEU A 240 -31.32 4.01 6.27
N GLY A 241 -31.44 3.83 4.96
CA GLY A 241 -31.30 4.85 3.92
C GLY A 241 -29.85 5.05 3.42
N SER A 242 -28.86 4.79 4.26
CA SER A 242 -27.44 4.75 3.92
C SER A 242 -26.68 3.82 4.86
N SER A 243 -25.43 3.48 4.54
CA SER A 243 -24.61 2.61 5.40
C SER A 243 -24.29 3.33 6.71
N GLN A 244 -24.62 2.71 7.85
CA GLN A 244 -24.43 3.28 9.18
C GLN A 244 -23.57 2.37 10.05
N GLN A 245 -22.76 2.94 10.93
CA GLN A 245 -22.06 2.22 11.99
C GLN A 245 -23.05 1.92 13.11
N ILE A 246 -23.50 0.67 13.26
CA ILE A 246 -24.49 0.26 14.24
C ILE A 246 -23.76 -0.17 15.52
N CYS A 247 -24.06 0.49 16.63
CA CYS A 247 -23.45 0.24 17.93
C CYS A 247 -24.39 -0.44 18.92
N ARG A 248 -25.71 -0.33 18.70
CA ARG A 248 -26.70 -0.95 19.57
C ARG A 248 -28.02 -1.21 18.84
N VAL A 249 -28.67 -2.29 19.22
CA VAL A 249 -30.02 -2.66 18.79
C VAL A 249 -30.85 -2.96 20.02
N VAL A 250 -32.01 -2.33 20.15
CA VAL A 250 -32.97 -2.66 21.22
C VAL A 250 -34.15 -3.37 20.58
N LEU A 251 -34.42 -4.59 21.02
CA LEU A 251 -35.59 -5.36 20.62
C LEU A 251 -36.62 -5.31 21.74
N VAL A 252 -37.86 -4.95 21.44
CA VAL A 252 -38.98 -5.06 22.36
C VAL A 252 -39.88 -6.19 21.88
N TRP A 253 -39.67 -7.40 22.42
CA TRP A 253 -40.47 -8.56 22.05
C TRP A 253 -41.87 -8.53 22.67
N GLU A 254 -42.83 -9.14 21.99
CA GLU A 254 -44.10 -9.59 22.59
C GLU A 254 -43.90 -10.94 23.31
N THR A 255 -44.97 -11.52 23.86
CA THR A 255 -44.97 -12.89 24.41
C THR A 255 -44.41 -13.93 23.43
N ALA A 256 -44.66 -13.77 22.12
CA ALA A 256 -44.14 -14.62 21.06
C ALA A 256 -42.75 -14.15 20.59
N TYR A 257 -41.69 -14.57 21.31
CA TYR A 257 -40.30 -14.15 21.05
C TYR A 257 -39.41 -15.27 20.49
N ALA A 258 -38.21 -14.91 20.04
CA ALA A 258 -37.18 -15.85 19.62
C ALA A 258 -36.32 -16.34 20.79
N THR A 259 -36.21 -17.65 21.02
CA THR A 259 -35.15 -18.21 21.89
C THR A 259 -33.81 -18.23 21.19
N ALA A 260 -33.78 -18.42 19.86
CA ALA A 260 -32.58 -18.32 19.05
C ALA A 260 -32.77 -17.33 17.89
N PHE A 261 -31.89 -16.34 17.77
CA PHE A 261 -31.90 -15.36 16.68
C PHE A 261 -30.52 -14.76 16.42
N ARG A 262 -30.43 -14.06 15.29
CA ARG A 262 -29.26 -13.28 14.87
C ARG A 262 -29.66 -11.84 14.57
N ILE A 263 -28.76 -10.89 14.84
CA ILE A 263 -28.81 -9.56 14.24
C ILE A 263 -27.80 -9.53 13.12
N GLN A 264 -28.23 -9.06 11.95
CA GLN A 264 -27.43 -9.04 10.75
C GLN A 264 -27.40 -7.66 10.12
N THR A 265 -26.28 -7.30 9.51
CA THR A 265 -26.15 -6.08 8.71
C THR A 265 -25.84 -6.41 7.25
N SER A 266 -26.20 -5.50 6.35
CA SER A 266 -25.97 -5.65 4.91
C SER A 266 -25.82 -4.28 4.24
N ALA A 267 -24.97 -4.17 3.23
CA ALA A 267 -24.86 -2.96 2.41
C ALA A 267 -25.89 -2.93 1.26
N ASP A 268 -26.29 -4.10 0.76
CA ASP A 268 -27.06 -4.29 -0.48
C ASP A 268 -28.48 -4.85 -0.24
N GLY A 269 -28.76 -5.36 0.96
CA GLY A 269 -30.03 -5.99 1.34
C GLY A 269 -30.11 -7.47 0.94
N SER A 270 -29.07 -8.03 0.32
CA SER A 270 -28.99 -9.42 -0.15
C SER A 270 -27.88 -10.24 0.51
N SER A 271 -26.74 -9.62 0.80
CA SER A 271 -25.55 -10.23 1.40
C SER A 271 -25.46 -9.81 2.87
N TRP A 272 -25.47 -10.78 3.80
CA TRP A 272 -25.68 -10.50 5.22
C TRP A 272 -24.53 -10.98 6.10
N THR A 273 -24.14 -10.15 7.07
CA THR A 273 -23.12 -10.44 8.08
C THR A 273 -23.77 -10.47 9.47
N ASP A 274 -23.52 -11.53 10.25
CA ASP A 274 -23.99 -11.62 11.64
C ASP A 274 -23.18 -10.68 12.55
N VAL A 275 -23.86 -9.76 13.24
CA VAL A 275 -23.26 -8.83 14.23
C VAL A 275 -23.65 -9.17 15.68
N TYR A 276 -24.63 -10.05 15.85
CA TYR A 276 -25.00 -10.67 17.13
C TYR A 276 -25.68 -12.01 16.87
N SER A 277 -25.51 -12.97 17.77
CA SER A 277 -26.27 -14.22 17.76
C SER A 277 -26.49 -14.75 19.17
N THR A 278 -27.62 -15.41 19.38
CA THR A 278 -27.94 -16.10 20.63
C THR A 278 -28.82 -17.32 20.36
N THR A 279 -28.76 -18.31 21.24
CA THR A 279 -29.58 -19.54 21.20
C THR A 279 -30.45 -19.73 22.44
N SER A 280 -30.40 -18.79 23.40
CA SER A 280 -31.08 -18.90 24.70
C SER A 280 -31.64 -17.56 25.20
N ALA A 281 -32.16 -16.73 24.29
CA ALA A 281 -32.83 -15.49 24.65
C ALA A 281 -34.09 -15.72 25.49
N SER A 282 -34.37 -14.78 26.40
CA SER A 282 -35.47 -14.83 27.36
C SER A 282 -36.71 -14.01 26.94
N GLY A 283 -36.68 -13.33 25.80
CA GLY A 283 -37.74 -12.41 25.37
C GLY A 283 -37.72 -11.07 26.11
N GLY A 284 -38.85 -10.34 26.09
CA GLY A 284 -39.00 -9.01 26.70
C GLY A 284 -38.20 -7.92 25.97
N THR A 285 -37.81 -6.85 26.68
CA THR A 285 -36.91 -5.84 26.13
C THR A 285 -35.46 -6.31 26.20
N GLN A 286 -34.79 -6.44 25.06
CA GLN A 286 -33.40 -6.82 24.96
C GLN A 286 -32.58 -5.70 24.33
N THR A 287 -31.69 -5.11 25.11
CA THR A 287 -30.68 -4.18 24.62
C THR A 287 -29.43 -4.95 24.25
N LEU A 288 -29.07 -4.90 22.97
CA LEU A 288 -27.95 -5.63 22.38
C LEU A 288 -26.90 -4.60 21.95
N ASP A 289 -25.74 -4.60 22.60
CA ASP A 289 -24.60 -3.87 22.07
C ASP A 289 -23.99 -4.69 20.93
N VAL A 290 -23.92 -4.08 19.75
CA VAL A 290 -23.48 -4.74 18.52
C VAL A 290 -22.40 -3.88 17.87
N SER A 291 -21.61 -4.46 16.98
CA SER A 291 -20.66 -3.70 16.17
C SER A 291 -20.76 -4.20 14.74
N GLY A 292 -21.16 -3.32 13.83
CA GLY A 292 -21.13 -3.61 12.41
C GLY A 292 -21.67 -2.46 11.59
N THR A 293 -21.24 -2.42 10.34
CA THR A 293 -21.63 -1.38 9.38
C THR A 293 -22.63 -1.98 8.39
N GLY A 294 -23.67 -1.23 8.03
CA GLY A 294 -24.60 -1.63 6.98
C GLY A 294 -25.70 -0.62 6.75
N ARG A 295 -26.27 -0.66 5.53
CA ARG A 295 -27.47 0.11 5.18
C ARG A 295 -28.73 -0.60 5.66
N TYR A 296 -28.73 -1.92 5.66
CA TYR A 296 -29.85 -2.73 6.11
C TYR A 296 -29.48 -3.43 7.42
N LEU A 297 -30.47 -3.52 8.32
CA LEU A 297 -30.39 -4.35 9.52
C LEU A 297 -31.51 -5.38 9.49
N ARG A 298 -31.21 -6.63 9.84
CA ARG A 298 -32.17 -7.74 9.89
C ARG A 298 -32.11 -8.47 11.23
N VAL A 299 -33.27 -8.65 11.85
CA VAL A 299 -33.50 -9.60 12.93
C VAL A 299 -33.90 -10.93 12.30
N TYR A 300 -33.07 -11.96 12.46
CA TYR A 300 -33.25 -13.28 11.84
C TYR A 300 -33.50 -14.33 12.92
N GLY A 301 -34.77 -14.63 13.18
CA GLY A 301 -35.20 -15.63 14.16
C GLY A 301 -35.04 -17.06 13.62
N THR A 302 -34.40 -17.92 14.40
CA THR A 302 -34.12 -19.31 14.04
C THR A 302 -34.76 -20.36 14.95
N ALA A 303 -35.20 -19.97 16.16
CA ALA A 303 -36.05 -20.81 17.00
C ALA A 303 -37.01 -19.95 17.83
N ARG A 304 -38.29 -20.33 17.85
CA ARG A 304 -39.36 -19.66 18.62
C ARG A 304 -39.41 -20.18 20.05
N ALA A 305 -39.76 -19.29 20.97
CA ALA A 305 -39.99 -19.61 22.38
C ALA A 305 -41.34 -20.28 22.66
N THR A 306 -42.31 -20.05 21.76
CA THR A 306 -43.70 -20.46 21.92
C THR A 306 -44.19 -21.19 20.67
N GLY A 307 -45.43 -21.70 20.69
CA GLY A 307 -46.07 -22.27 19.50
C GLY A 307 -46.48 -21.24 18.43
N TYR A 308 -46.42 -19.94 18.74
CA TYR A 308 -46.74 -18.83 17.83
C TYR A 308 -45.53 -18.46 16.96
N GLY A 309 -45.67 -17.43 16.11
CA GLY A 309 -44.57 -16.84 15.32
C GLY A 309 -43.61 -15.99 16.14
N TYR A 310 -42.85 -15.12 15.48
CA TYR A 310 -42.05 -14.07 16.12
C TYR A 310 -42.82 -12.77 16.12
N SER A 311 -42.74 -12.01 17.21
CA SER A 311 -43.45 -10.75 17.34
C SER A 311 -42.64 -9.68 18.08
N LEU A 312 -42.51 -8.50 17.47
CA LEU A 312 -41.76 -7.35 17.98
C LEU A 312 -42.66 -6.12 18.02
N TRP A 313 -42.79 -5.52 19.21
CA TRP A 313 -43.43 -4.22 19.40
C TRP A 313 -42.55 -3.09 18.83
N GLU A 314 -41.23 -3.17 19.00
CA GLU A 314 -40.32 -2.13 18.49
C GLU A 314 -38.90 -2.70 18.29
N VAL A 315 -38.19 -2.17 17.30
CA VAL A 315 -36.78 -2.39 17.03
C VAL A 315 -36.08 -1.04 16.89
N THR A 316 -35.30 -0.67 17.90
CA THR A 316 -34.46 0.53 17.86
C THR A 316 -33.07 0.19 17.34
N VAL A 317 -32.54 0.99 16.41
CA VAL A 317 -31.17 0.86 15.90
C VAL A 317 -30.40 2.15 16.24
N ASN A 318 -29.38 2.05 17.08
CA ASN A 318 -28.52 3.17 17.47
C ASN A 318 -27.17 3.07 16.77
N THR A 319 -26.62 4.23 16.39
CA THR A 319 -25.37 4.33 15.62
C THR A 319 -24.24 4.98 16.42
N GLY A 320 -23.01 4.51 16.20
CA GLY A 320 -21.83 4.94 16.97
C GLY A 320 -20.90 5.85 16.18
N THR A 321 -20.21 6.78 16.86
CA THR A 321 -19.20 7.70 16.25
C THR A 321 -17.83 7.06 15.98
N GLY A 322 -17.75 5.72 15.99
CA GLY A 322 -16.52 4.94 15.79
C GLY A 322 -16.11 4.85 14.32
N GLY A 323 -15.61 5.97 13.82
CA GLY A 323 -14.99 6.22 12.52
C GLY A 323 -14.80 7.72 12.51
N GLY A 324 -13.55 8.21 12.60
CA GLY A 324 -13.25 9.64 12.71
C GLY A 324 -14.15 10.43 11.76
N PRO A 325 -14.80 11.51 12.25
CA PRO A 325 -16.12 11.93 11.81
C PRO A 325 -16.18 11.98 10.30
N GLY A 326 -16.71 10.91 9.68
CA GLY A 326 -17.53 11.09 8.50
C GLY A 326 -18.56 12.14 8.89
N PRO A 327 -18.85 13.14 8.07
CA PRO A 327 -19.69 14.23 8.53
C PRO A 327 -21.16 13.77 8.56
N GLY A 328 -21.49 12.89 9.49
CA GLY A 328 -22.85 12.57 9.90
C GLY A 328 -23.39 13.72 10.73
N THR A 329 -24.58 14.19 10.34
CA THR A 329 -25.65 14.92 11.07
C THR A 329 -25.35 15.86 12.25
N GLY A 330 -24.09 16.26 12.51
CA GLY A 330 -23.79 17.33 13.46
C GLY A 330 -24.48 18.64 13.04
N ASP A 331 -24.42 19.65 13.91
CA ASP A 331 -24.95 21.01 13.71
C ASP A 331 -24.29 21.75 12.52
N TRP A 332 -24.41 21.18 11.32
CA TRP A 332 -23.99 21.75 10.06
C TRP A 332 -25.12 22.63 9.58
N THR A 333 -24.85 23.93 9.45
CA THR A 333 -25.76 24.86 8.80
C THR A 333 -25.47 24.85 7.31
N GLU A 334 -26.46 24.48 6.50
CA GLU A 334 -26.35 24.61 5.04
C GLU A 334 -26.20 26.08 4.66
N VAL A 335 -25.17 26.38 3.88
CA VAL A 335 -24.84 27.72 3.38
C VAL A 335 -25.26 27.90 1.93
N TRP A 336 -25.26 26.81 1.17
CA TRP A 336 -25.64 26.78 -0.23
C TRP A 336 -25.85 25.34 -0.70
N LYS A 337 -26.78 25.14 -1.62
CA LYS A 337 -27.07 23.85 -2.25
C LYS A 337 -27.57 24.06 -3.68
N ASP A 338 -27.29 23.10 -4.55
CA ASP A 338 -27.96 22.95 -5.85
C ASP A 338 -28.30 21.46 -6.07
N ASP A 339 -29.59 21.18 -6.28
CA ASP A 339 -30.15 19.87 -6.64
C ASP A 339 -30.34 19.73 -8.16
N PHE A 340 -29.93 20.73 -8.94
CA PHE A 340 -29.99 20.71 -10.41
C PHE A 340 -31.41 20.45 -10.97
N ASP A 341 -32.42 20.94 -10.26
CA ASP A 341 -33.81 20.90 -10.71
C ASP A 341 -34.01 21.74 -11.99
N GLY A 342 -34.68 21.14 -12.97
CA GLY A 342 -35.01 21.79 -14.23
C GLY A 342 -35.45 20.82 -15.30
N ALA A 343 -35.87 21.35 -16.45
CA ALA A 343 -36.33 20.52 -17.57
C ALA A 343 -35.17 19.78 -18.24
N ALA A 344 -35.44 18.59 -18.77
CA ALA A 344 -34.44 17.82 -19.51
C ALA A 344 -33.90 18.62 -20.72
N GLY A 345 -32.59 18.61 -20.91
CA GLY A 345 -31.91 19.25 -22.03
C GLY A 345 -31.67 20.76 -21.88
N THR A 346 -31.91 21.35 -20.70
CA THR A 346 -31.60 22.76 -20.42
C THR A 346 -30.26 22.95 -19.72
N SER A 347 -29.68 24.14 -19.81
CA SER A 347 -28.47 24.51 -19.05
C SER A 347 -28.77 24.63 -17.55
N PRO A 348 -27.78 24.42 -16.66
CA PRO A 348 -27.91 24.72 -15.23
C PRO A 348 -28.13 26.22 -15.00
N SER A 349 -28.69 26.58 -13.82
CA SER A 349 -29.05 27.96 -13.50
C SER A 349 -27.84 28.90 -13.55
N ALA A 350 -27.91 29.94 -14.39
CA ALA A 350 -26.86 30.96 -14.49
C ALA A 350 -26.73 31.83 -13.22
N ALA A 351 -27.72 31.79 -12.32
CA ALA A 351 -27.62 32.42 -11.01
C ALA A 351 -26.65 31.68 -10.08
N ASN A 352 -26.47 30.37 -10.29
CA ASN A 352 -25.58 29.52 -9.50
C ASN A 352 -24.26 29.23 -10.22
N TRP A 353 -24.27 29.16 -11.56
CA TRP A 353 -23.17 28.60 -12.34
C TRP A 353 -22.64 29.53 -13.43
N ILE A 354 -21.32 29.48 -13.61
CA ILE A 354 -20.58 30.05 -14.73
C ILE A 354 -20.12 28.88 -15.61
N LEU A 355 -20.55 28.85 -16.87
CA LEU A 355 -20.03 27.90 -17.86
C LEU A 355 -18.74 28.47 -18.47
N ARG A 356 -17.66 27.70 -18.42
CA ARG A 356 -16.39 28.05 -19.07
C ARG A 356 -16.33 27.42 -20.46
N THR A 357 -15.85 28.18 -21.43
CA THR A 357 -15.80 27.76 -22.84
C THR A 357 -14.41 27.96 -23.42
N GLY A 358 -14.07 27.19 -24.45
CA GLY A 358 -12.78 27.23 -25.13
C GLY A 358 -11.80 26.21 -24.57
N THR A 359 -10.50 26.49 -24.71
CA THR A 359 -9.40 25.61 -24.29
C THR A 359 -8.53 26.23 -23.21
N GLN A 360 -8.90 27.40 -22.69
CA GLN A 360 -8.17 28.13 -21.66
C GLN A 360 -9.05 29.20 -21.01
N PHE A 361 -8.63 29.66 -19.84
CA PHE A 361 -9.14 30.91 -19.28
C PHE A 361 -8.65 32.12 -20.10
N PRO A 362 -9.41 33.24 -20.14
CA PRO A 362 -8.93 34.48 -20.76
C PRO A 362 -7.60 34.95 -20.13
N GLY A 363 -6.51 34.93 -20.90
CA GLY A 363 -5.16 35.24 -20.40
C GLY A 363 -4.51 34.17 -19.51
N GLY A 364 -5.16 33.01 -19.35
CA GLY A 364 -4.59 31.83 -18.69
C GLY A 364 -3.81 30.94 -19.65
N ALA A 365 -3.19 29.89 -19.10
CA ALA A 365 -2.42 28.92 -19.87
C ALA A 365 -3.27 28.19 -20.91
N GLU A 366 -2.71 27.97 -22.10
CA GLU A 366 -3.33 27.17 -23.16
C GLU A 366 -3.62 25.74 -22.69
N LYS A 367 -4.63 25.09 -23.28
CA LYS A 367 -5.03 23.71 -22.94
C LYS A 367 -5.23 23.51 -21.43
N TRP A 368 -5.88 24.49 -20.82
CA TRP A 368 -6.14 24.59 -19.38
C TRP A 368 -4.90 24.45 -18.47
N GLY A 369 -3.68 24.57 -19.03
CA GLY A 369 -2.41 24.39 -18.31
C GLY A 369 -1.95 22.94 -18.14
N THR A 370 -2.77 21.97 -18.53
CA THR A 370 -2.57 20.52 -18.28
C THR A 370 -2.40 19.71 -19.56
N GLY A 371 -2.58 20.35 -20.73
CA GLY A 371 -2.48 19.66 -22.02
C GLY A 371 -3.74 18.89 -22.43
N GLU A 372 -4.85 19.14 -21.75
CA GLU A 372 -6.21 18.73 -22.11
C GLU A 372 -6.52 19.01 -23.61
N VAL A 373 -7.32 18.15 -24.25
CA VAL A 373 -7.57 18.20 -25.70
C VAL A 373 -8.99 18.61 -26.07
N GLU A 374 -9.92 18.65 -25.11
CA GLU A 374 -11.28 19.06 -25.38
C GLU A 374 -11.42 20.58 -25.55
N THR A 375 -12.41 20.99 -26.35
CA THR A 375 -12.95 22.34 -26.29
C THR A 375 -14.16 22.33 -25.34
N ALA A 376 -14.07 23.03 -24.21
CA ALA A 376 -15.21 23.20 -23.31
C ALA A 376 -16.29 24.06 -24.00
N THR A 377 -17.56 23.68 -23.86
CA THR A 377 -18.68 24.40 -24.48
C THR A 377 -19.82 24.65 -23.50
N ALA A 378 -20.65 25.64 -23.81
CA ALA A 378 -21.92 25.89 -23.12
C ALA A 378 -23.11 25.17 -23.78
N SER A 379 -22.85 24.29 -24.76
CA SER A 379 -23.90 23.55 -25.47
C SER A 379 -24.58 22.56 -24.52
N THR A 380 -25.90 22.44 -24.62
CA THR A 380 -26.67 21.42 -23.90
C THR A 380 -26.41 20.01 -24.42
N ALA A 381 -25.62 19.84 -25.49
CA ALA A 381 -25.05 18.55 -25.84
C ALA A 381 -23.96 18.10 -24.85
N ASN A 382 -23.23 19.04 -24.24
CA ASN A 382 -22.15 18.77 -23.29
C ASN A 382 -22.57 19.01 -21.84
N VAL A 383 -23.31 20.08 -21.54
CA VAL A 383 -23.70 20.44 -20.17
C VAL A 383 -25.20 20.65 -20.09
N TYR A 384 -25.92 19.73 -19.46
CA TYR A 384 -27.38 19.76 -19.42
C TYR A 384 -27.97 19.14 -18.15
N LEU A 385 -29.18 19.57 -17.82
CA LEU A 385 -30.03 18.94 -16.82
C LEU A 385 -30.76 17.75 -17.46
N ASP A 386 -30.89 16.64 -16.75
CA ASP A 386 -31.53 15.43 -17.30
C ASP A 386 -33.04 15.34 -17.06
N GLY A 387 -33.62 16.32 -16.35
CA GLY A 387 -35.04 16.35 -15.99
C GLY A 387 -35.41 15.57 -14.72
N ALA A 388 -34.42 14.96 -14.05
CA ALA A 388 -34.60 14.16 -12.84
C ALA A 388 -33.78 14.72 -11.64
N GLY A 389 -33.49 16.03 -11.64
CA GLY A 389 -32.71 16.69 -10.59
C GLY A 389 -31.23 16.36 -10.66
N ARG A 390 -30.65 16.32 -11.88
CA ARG A 390 -29.22 16.01 -12.06
C ARG A 390 -28.60 16.82 -13.18
N LEU A 391 -27.37 17.23 -12.96
CA LEU A 391 -26.49 17.81 -13.97
C LEU A 391 -25.67 16.69 -14.64
N ASN A 392 -25.59 16.75 -15.96
CA ASN A 392 -24.72 15.88 -16.75
C ASN A 392 -23.68 16.70 -17.52
N ILE A 393 -22.41 16.31 -17.39
CA ILE A 393 -21.29 16.78 -18.20
C ILE A 393 -20.86 15.63 -19.11
N LYS A 394 -21.08 15.77 -20.42
CA LYS A 394 -20.85 14.73 -21.43
C LYS A 394 -19.70 15.10 -22.36
N ALA A 395 -18.74 14.19 -22.48
CA ALA A 395 -17.67 14.28 -23.46
C ALA A 395 -18.12 13.72 -24.82
N ILE A 396 -17.90 14.46 -25.91
CA ILE A 396 -18.31 14.09 -27.26
C ILE A 396 -17.11 14.22 -28.20
N ARG A 397 -16.79 13.11 -28.89
CA ARG A 397 -15.87 13.07 -30.02
C ARG A 397 -16.65 13.15 -31.34
N ASP A 398 -16.26 14.06 -32.22
CA ASP A 398 -16.83 14.19 -33.56
C ASP A 398 -16.18 13.21 -34.57
N GLY A 399 -16.67 13.21 -35.82
CA GLY A 399 -16.13 12.36 -36.89
C GLY A 399 -14.73 12.73 -37.36
N ALA A 400 -14.25 13.95 -37.06
CA ALA A 400 -12.87 14.39 -37.33
C ALA A 400 -11.91 14.05 -36.17
N GLY A 401 -12.44 13.59 -35.04
CA GLY A 401 -11.69 13.23 -33.85
C GLY A 401 -11.46 14.35 -32.84
N ASN A 402 -12.12 15.49 -33.01
CA ASN A 402 -12.09 16.58 -32.04
C ASN A 402 -13.01 16.25 -30.86
N TRP A 403 -12.60 16.64 -29.66
CA TRP A 403 -13.35 16.46 -28.43
C TRP A 403 -14.00 17.76 -27.97
N THR A 404 -15.24 17.65 -27.51
CA THR A 404 -15.95 18.69 -26.75
C THR A 404 -16.39 18.14 -25.41
N SER A 405 -16.43 19.00 -24.39
CA SER A 405 -16.91 18.65 -23.05
C SER A 405 -17.42 19.88 -22.30
N GLY A 406 -17.60 19.78 -20.99
CA GLY A 406 -18.06 20.88 -20.15
C GLY A 406 -17.18 21.15 -18.94
N ARG A 407 -17.15 22.42 -18.53
CA ARG A 407 -16.50 22.93 -17.32
C ARG A 407 -17.36 24.04 -16.74
N LEU A 408 -17.62 23.97 -15.44
CA LEU A 408 -18.47 24.95 -14.77
C LEU A 408 -18.02 25.22 -13.34
N GLU A 409 -18.23 26.47 -12.91
CA GLU A 409 -17.84 27.00 -11.61
C GLU A 409 -19.03 27.63 -10.90
N THR A 410 -19.06 27.59 -9.58
CA THR A 410 -20.05 28.36 -8.82
C THR A 410 -19.85 29.86 -9.01
N GLN A 411 -20.93 30.62 -9.10
CA GLN A 411 -20.91 32.09 -9.07
C GLN A 411 -20.29 32.59 -7.76
N ARG A 412 -20.67 31.97 -6.64
CA ARG A 412 -20.09 32.22 -5.32
C ARG A 412 -18.62 31.80 -5.26
N THR A 413 -17.83 32.61 -4.56
CA THR A 413 -16.40 32.42 -4.28
C THR A 413 -16.07 32.55 -2.80
N ASP A 414 -17.08 32.73 -1.94
CA ASP A 414 -16.97 33.11 -0.54
C ASP A 414 -17.05 31.90 0.41
N PHE A 415 -16.95 30.69 -0.12
CA PHE A 415 -16.96 29.47 0.69
C PHE A 415 -15.65 29.34 1.47
N ALA A 416 -15.63 29.82 2.71
CA ALA A 416 -14.47 29.82 3.59
C ALA A 416 -14.84 29.37 5.01
N ALA A 417 -13.91 28.73 5.71
CA ALA A 417 -13.94 28.64 7.17
C ALA A 417 -13.22 29.86 7.78
N GLN A 418 -13.82 30.48 8.80
CA GLN A 418 -13.12 31.42 9.69
C GLN A 418 -12.36 30.65 10.80
N PRO A 419 -11.44 31.28 11.55
CA PRO A 419 -10.84 30.66 12.72
C PRO A 419 -11.92 30.14 13.69
N GLY A 420 -11.82 28.87 14.10
CA GLY A 420 -12.83 28.20 14.92
C GLY A 420 -13.97 27.54 14.15
N GLU A 421 -14.06 27.76 12.83
CA GLU A 421 -15.09 27.17 11.98
C GLU A 421 -14.58 25.96 11.18
N GLN A 422 -15.52 25.19 10.67
CA GLN A 422 -15.31 24.20 9.62
C GLN A 422 -16.24 24.52 8.45
N VAL A 423 -15.75 24.30 7.23
CA VAL A 423 -16.59 24.33 6.02
C VAL A 423 -16.51 22.97 5.33
N ARG A 424 -17.67 22.46 4.92
CA ARG A 424 -17.84 21.16 4.25
C ARG A 424 -18.36 21.37 2.84
N PHE A 425 -17.69 20.76 1.88
CA PHE A 425 -18.11 20.68 0.47
C PHE A 425 -18.49 19.24 0.18
N THR A 426 -19.72 19.00 -0.27
CA THR A 426 -20.23 17.66 -0.54
C THR A 426 -20.88 17.62 -1.92
N ALA A 427 -20.52 16.63 -2.73
CA ALA A 427 -21.22 16.34 -3.97
C ALA A 427 -21.56 14.85 -4.07
N ARG A 428 -22.80 14.53 -4.47
CA ARG A 428 -23.19 13.17 -4.85
C ARG A 428 -23.12 13.03 -6.35
N LEU A 429 -22.16 12.25 -6.85
CA LEU A 429 -21.89 12.13 -8.29
C LEU A 429 -21.54 10.70 -8.72
N LYS A 430 -21.68 10.44 -10.01
CA LYS A 430 -21.30 9.21 -10.70
C LYS A 430 -20.28 9.52 -11.79
N GLN A 431 -19.17 8.78 -11.79
CA GLN A 431 -18.08 8.94 -12.77
C GLN A 431 -18.49 8.40 -14.17
N PRO A 432 -17.80 8.81 -15.25
CA PRO A 432 -18.04 8.27 -16.58
C PRO A 432 -17.78 6.75 -16.65
N ASP A 433 -18.73 6.03 -17.24
CA ASP A 433 -18.67 4.58 -17.48
C ASP A 433 -18.79 4.33 -18.99
N VAL A 434 -17.65 4.09 -19.64
CA VAL A 434 -17.55 3.83 -21.09
C VAL A 434 -16.59 2.67 -21.35
N ALA A 435 -16.78 1.98 -22.47
CA ALA A 435 -16.03 0.78 -22.81
C ALA A 435 -14.50 1.00 -22.88
N ASP A 436 -14.05 2.07 -23.53
CA ASP A 436 -12.66 2.53 -23.53
C ASP A 436 -12.59 3.96 -23.01
N ALA A 437 -12.15 4.11 -21.76
CA ALA A 437 -12.13 5.37 -21.04
C ALA A 437 -10.74 6.05 -21.05
N ASN A 438 -9.77 5.58 -21.85
CA ASN A 438 -8.44 6.21 -21.91
C ASN A 438 -8.54 7.71 -22.25
N GLY A 439 -8.01 8.56 -21.38
CA GLY A 439 -8.07 10.02 -21.49
C GLY A 439 -9.24 10.67 -20.75
N TYR A 440 -10.23 9.93 -20.26
CA TYR A 440 -11.27 10.54 -19.40
C TYR A 440 -10.65 11.03 -18.09
N TRP A 441 -10.91 12.28 -17.71
CA TRP A 441 -10.44 12.91 -16.47
C TRP A 441 -11.58 13.71 -15.80
N PRO A 442 -12.54 13.03 -15.15
CA PRO A 442 -13.57 13.71 -14.36
C PRO A 442 -12.98 14.39 -13.12
N GLY A 443 -13.54 15.53 -12.74
CA GLY A 443 -13.10 16.26 -11.57
C GLY A 443 -14.20 17.00 -10.80
N PHE A 444 -14.08 16.98 -9.47
CA PHE A 444 -14.77 17.86 -8.52
C PHE A 444 -13.73 18.57 -7.67
N ARG A 445 -13.69 19.90 -7.74
CA ARG A 445 -12.61 20.71 -7.17
C ARG A 445 -13.13 21.88 -6.36
N ALA A 446 -12.33 22.33 -5.39
CA ALA A 446 -12.46 23.65 -4.80
C ALA A 446 -11.19 24.46 -5.08
N THR A 447 -11.33 25.60 -5.76
CA THR A 447 -10.23 26.47 -6.17
C THR A 447 -10.33 27.80 -5.42
N GLY A 448 -9.18 28.34 -4.98
CA GLY A 448 -9.14 29.60 -4.28
C GLY A 448 -9.71 30.76 -5.10
N ALA A 449 -10.53 31.59 -4.46
CA ALA A 449 -11.27 32.68 -5.10
C ALA A 449 -10.37 33.60 -5.94
N ALA A 450 -9.14 33.85 -5.48
CA ALA A 450 -8.18 34.74 -6.12
C ALA A 450 -7.64 34.21 -7.46
N TYR A 451 -7.83 32.92 -7.80
CA TYR A 451 -7.49 32.42 -9.13
C TYR A 451 -8.42 33.01 -10.21
N ARG A 452 -9.68 33.29 -9.86
CA ARG A 452 -10.65 33.87 -10.79
C ARG A 452 -10.22 35.29 -11.19
N GLY A 453 -9.84 35.43 -12.47
CA GLY A 453 -9.38 36.70 -13.04
C GLY A 453 -7.87 36.91 -12.96
N VAL A 454 -7.13 36.06 -12.23
CA VAL A 454 -5.67 36.08 -12.14
C VAL A 454 -5.14 34.66 -12.36
N TYR A 455 -5.19 34.19 -13.60
CA TYR A 455 -4.92 32.79 -13.95
C TYR A 455 -3.43 32.38 -13.95
N THR A 456 -2.58 33.16 -13.28
CA THR A 456 -1.12 32.96 -13.16
C THR A 456 -0.66 32.80 -11.70
N ASN A 457 -1.56 32.94 -10.72
CA ASN A 457 -1.23 32.82 -9.30
C ASN A 457 -1.46 31.42 -8.71
N TRP A 458 -1.88 30.46 -9.54
CA TRP A 458 -1.84 29.04 -9.20
C TRP A 458 -0.38 28.56 -9.13
N PRO A 459 0.01 27.71 -8.18
CA PRO A 459 -0.82 27.03 -7.17
C PRO A 459 -0.91 27.79 -5.83
N GLY A 460 -0.30 28.98 -5.73
CA GLY A 460 -0.17 29.71 -4.47
C GLY A 460 -1.48 30.06 -3.77
N VAL A 461 -2.58 30.19 -4.53
CA VAL A 461 -3.93 30.48 -4.01
C VAL A 461 -4.74 29.24 -3.62
N GLY A 462 -4.13 28.04 -3.66
CA GLY A 462 -4.77 26.81 -3.25
C GLY A 462 -5.76 26.23 -4.27
N GLU A 463 -5.65 24.93 -4.51
CA GLU A 463 -6.68 24.13 -5.16
C GLU A 463 -6.74 22.76 -4.50
N THR A 464 -7.95 22.23 -4.34
CA THR A 464 -8.18 20.88 -3.83
C THR A 464 -8.97 20.05 -4.82
N ASP A 465 -8.42 18.90 -5.17
CA ASP A 465 -9.10 17.85 -5.92
C ASP A 465 -9.88 16.98 -4.93
N ILE A 466 -11.19 17.24 -4.81
CA ILE A 466 -12.11 16.48 -3.93
C ILE A 466 -12.44 15.12 -4.55
N MET A 467 -12.47 15.05 -5.88
CA MET A 467 -12.56 13.81 -6.63
C MET A 467 -11.80 13.96 -7.94
N THR A 468 -10.81 13.10 -8.16
CA THR A 468 -10.12 12.91 -9.43
C THR A 468 -10.04 11.40 -9.73
N ASP A 469 -10.50 10.99 -10.91
CA ASP A 469 -10.19 9.69 -11.55
C ASP A 469 -9.57 9.96 -12.93
N VAL A 470 -8.84 8.99 -13.48
CA VAL A 470 -8.34 9.06 -14.86
C VAL A 470 -8.45 7.72 -15.56
N ASN A 471 -8.61 7.75 -16.87
CA ASN A 471 -8.61 6.56 -17.74
C ASN A 471 -9.69 5.52 -17.37
N GLY A 472 -10.73 5.93 -16.66
CA GLY A 472 -11.83 5.09 -16.17
C GLY A 472 -11.34 3.91 -15.34
N ARG A 473 -10.50 4.15 -14.34
CA ARG A 473 -9.84 3.09 -13.56
C ARG A 473 -10.65 2.59 -12.37
N SER A 474 -11.83 3.17 -12.10
CA SER A 474 -12.59 2.95 -10.86
C SER A 474 -11.70 3.21 -9.63
N GLN A 475 -10.93 4.29 -9.71
CA GLN A 475 -10.07 4.76 -8.64
C GLN A 475 -10.45 6.19 -8.26
N LEU A 476 -9.96 6.64 -7.11
CA LEU A 476 -10.11 8.01 -6.63
C LEU A 476 -8.78 8.44 -6.03
N SER A 477 -8.37 9.65 -6.41
CA SER A 477 -7.30 10.42 -5.77
C SER A 477 -7.86 11.72 -5.21
N ASN A 478 -7.34 12.13 -4.06
CA ASN A 478 -7.53 13.45 -3.45
C ASN A 478 -6.20 14.19 -3.42
N THR A 479 -6.19 15.48 -3.73
CA THR A 479 -4.95 16.26 -3.83
C THR A 479 -5.12 17.68 -3.33
N LEU A 480 -4.10 18.21 -2.64
CA LEU A 480 -3.93 19.64 -2.36
C LEU A 480 -2.78 20.19 -3.22
N HIS A 481 -3.09 21.24 -3.97
CA HIS A 481 -2.11 22.07 -4.68
C HIS A 481 -1.88 23.37 -3.91
N CYS A 482 -0.61 23.71 -3.68
CA CYS A 482 -0.23 24.88 -2.89
C CYS A 482 1.20 25.37 -3.14
N GLY A 483 1.49 26.61 -2.72
CA GLY A 483 2.85 27.14 -2.73
C GLY A 483 3.35 27.50 -4.13
N THR A 484 4.40 26.84 -4.59
CA THR A 484 5.13 27.23 -5.82
C THR A 484 5.26 26.06 -6.77
N ALA A 485 5.06 26.31 -8.07
CA ALA A 485 5.32 25.35 -9.13
C ALA A 485 6.55 25.73 -9.98
N PRO A 486 7.39 24.77 -10.40
CA PRO A 486 7.40 23.37 -9.94
C PRO A 486 7.96 23.22 -8.51
N GLY A 487 7.64 22.11 -7.85
CA GLY A 487 8.12 21.72 -6.54
C GLY A 487 7.37 22.39 -5.39
N GLY A 488 8.10 23.08 -4.51
CA GLY A 488 7.52 23.71 -3.33
C GLY A 488 7.00 22.71 -2.28
N PRO A 489 6.32 23.21 -1.23
CA PRO A 489 5.85 22.38 -0.13
C PRO A 489 4.77 21.39 -0.51
N CYS A 490 4.03 21.62 -1.61
CA CYS A 490 3.05 20.67 -2.13
C CYS A 490 3.58 19.76 -3.25
N ASN A 491 4.85 19.83 -3.64
CA ASN A 491 5.43 19.00 -4.72
C ASN A 491 4.71 19.15 -6.07
N GLU A 492 4.59 20.37 -6.55
CA GLU A 492 3.95 20.70 -7.82
C GLU A 492 4.78 20.22 -9.01
N TYR A 493 4.18 19.71 -10.09
CA TYR A 493 2.76 19.77 -10.43
C TYR A 493 1.92 18.59 -9.91
N ASP A 494 2.51 17.67 -9.15
CA ASP A 494 1.82 16.46 -8.68
C ASP A 494 0.86 16.78 -7.52
N GLY A 495 1.20 17.77 -6.70
CA GLY A 495 0.47 18.12 -5.50
C GLY A 495 0.72 17.12 -4.36
N ARG A 496 0.23 17.46 -3.15
CA ARG A 496 0.18 16.50 -2.04
C ARG A 496 -1.04 15.65 -2.23
N THR A 497 -0.87 14.33 -2.31
CA THR A 497 -1.94 13.46 -2.77
C THR A 497 -2.17 12.26 -1.83
N SER A 498 -3.40 11.77 -1.80
CA SER A 498 -3.75 10.46 -1.26
C SER A 498 -3.15 9.31 -2.07
N GLY A 499 -2.73 9.59 -3.31
CA GLY A 499 -2.50 8.57 -4.33
C GLY A 499 -3.82 8.03 -4.87
N PHE A 500 -3.78 7.42 -6.06
CA PHE A 500 -4.92 6.68 -6.58
C PHE A 500 -5.16 5.44 -5.72
N ALA A 501 -6.40 5.24 -5.30
CA ALA A 501 -6.82 4.01 -4.63
C ALA A 501 -8.21 3.56 -5.11
N THR A 502 -8.57 2.30 -4.87
CA THR A 502 -9.83 1.71 -5.36
C THR A 502 -11.07 2.50 -4.92
N CYS A 503 -12.03 2.61 -5.83
CA CYS A 503 -13.31 3.31 -5.66
C CYS A 503 -14.41 2.37 -6.18
N ALA A 504 -14.82 1.41 -5.35
CA ALA A 504 -15.76 0.37 -5.77
C ALA A 504 -17.14 0.97 -6.09
N GLY A 505 -17.61 0.76 -7.32
CA GLY A 505 -18.92 1.25 -7.77
C GLY A 505 -18.94 2.69 -8.28
N CYS A 506 -17.84 3.44 -8.21
CA CYS A 506 -17.82 4.87 -8.52
C CYS A 506 -18.21 5.25 -9.96
N GLN A 507 -18.07 4.31 -10.89
CA GLN A 507 -18.53 4.44 -12.29
C GLN A 507 -19.96 3.96 -12.49
N THR A 508 -20.41 2.97 -11.72
CA THR A 508 -21.70 2.31 -11.89
C THR A 508 -22.81 2.88 -11.01
N GLY A 509 -22.46 3.63 -9.95
CA GLY A 509 -23.36 4.21 -8.98
C GLY A 509 -23.01 5.65 -8.58
N TYR A 510 -23.92 6.29 -7.86
CA TYR A 510 -23.68 7.61 -7.28
C TYR A 510 -23.06 7.46 -5.89
N HIS A 511 -21.97 8.18 -5.66
CA HIS A 511 -21.23 8.19 -4.40
C HIS A 511 -21.11 9.61 -3.87
N GLU A 512 -21.02 9.74 -2.55
CA GLU A 512 -20.80 11.02 -1.90
C GLU A 512 -19.31 11.30 -1.77
N TYR A 513 -18.85 12.41 -2.35
CA TYR A 513 -17.48 12.91 -2.23
C TYR A 513 -17.52 14.17 -1.39
N THR A 514 -16.76 14.15 -0.29
CA THR A 514 -16.80 15.24 0.69
C THR A 514 -15.41 15.73 1.04
N GLN A 515 -15.25 17.04 1.13
CA GLN A 515 -14.10 17.72 1.73
C GLN A 515 -14.55 18.51 2.95
N VAL A 516 -13.76 18.48 4.02
CA VAL A 516 -13.93 19.35 5.20
C VAL A 516 -12.64 20.12 5.42
N ILE A 517 -12.70 21.45 5.29
CA ILE A 517 -11.65 22.36 5.73
C ILE A 517 -11.94 22.73 7.18
N ASP A 518 -11.03 22.38 8.08
CA ASP A 518 -11.19 22.51 9.52
C ASP A 518 -10.16 23.48 10.10
N ARG A 519 -10.65 24.66 10.48
CA ARG A 519 -9.88 25.72 11.16
C ARG A 519 -10.23 25.83 12.63
N SER A 520 -10.83 24.77 13.20
CA SER A 520 -11.17 24.67 14.62
C SER A 520 -10.09 23.97 15.45
N THR A 521 -8.97 23.57 14.83
CA THR A 521 -7.78 22.99 15.47
C THR A 521 -6.56 23.88 15.26
N THR A 522 -5.59 23.84 16.19
CA THR A 522 -4.32 24.59 16.04
C THR A 522 -3.51 24.12 14.84
N ASP A 523 -3.44 22.81 14.61
CA ASP A 523 -2.97 22.26 13.33
C ASP A 523 -4.20 22.12 12.43
N GLU A 524 -4.47 23.17 11.66
CA GLU A 524 -5.59 23.20 10.73
C GLU A 524 -5.44 22.04 9.72
N GLN A 525 -6.56 21.54 9.19
CA GLN A 525 -6.54 20.34 8.35
C GLN A 525 -7.63 20.37 7.28
N ILE A 526 -7.37 19.66 6.18
CA ILE A 526 -8.36 19.32 5.16
C ILE A 526 -8.52 17.80 5.19
N ARG A 527 -9.75 17.33 5.42
CA ARG A 527 -10.12 15.91 5.43
C ARG A 527 -11.02 15.60 4.23
N PHE A 528 -10.77 14.46 3.60
CA PHE A 528 -11.51 14.00 2.42
C PHE A 528 -12.24 12.70 2.75
N TYR A 529 -13.42 12.52 2.15
CA TYR A 529 -14.27 11.37 2.41
C TYR A 529 -14.93 10.87 1.13
N LEU A 530 -15.12 9.55 1.09
CA LEU A 530 -15.95 8.83 0.12
C LEU A 530 -17.02 8.07 0.91
N ASP A 531 -18.30 8.37 0.67
CA ASP A 531 -19.45 7.77 1.36
C ASP A 531 -19.32 7.82 2.89
N GLY A 532 -18.82 8.94 3.41
CA GLY A 532 -18.57 9.16 4.83
C GLY A 532 -17.32 8.48 5.40
N VAL A 533 -16.60 7.68 4.62
CA VAL A 533 -15.32 7.09 5.03
C VAL A 533 -14.18 8.03 4.69
N GLN A 534 -13.33 8.39 5.67
CA GLN A 534 -12.19 9.26 5.41
C GLN A 534 -11.21 8.56 4.45
N THR A 535 -10.88 9.22 3.35
CA THR A 535 -9.97 8.72 2.34
C THR A 535 -8.59 9.35 2.40
N TRP A 536 -8.48 10.54 2.99
CA TRP A 536 -7.23 11.26 3.11
C TRP A 536 -7.33 12.45 4.09
N VAL A 537 -6.17 12.90 4.57
CA VAL A 537 -6.02 14.13 5.35
C VAL A 537 -4.70 14.81 5.02
N VAL A 538 -4.74 16.14 4.91
CA VAL A 538 -3.56 17.01 4.83
C VAL A 538 -3.66 18.10 5.90
N ARG A 539 -2.54 18.43 6.53
CA ARG A 539 -2.45 19.34 7.67
C ARG A 539 -1.56 20.55 7.38
N GLU A 540 -1.82 21.66 8.07
CA GLU A 540 -0.97 22.86 8.04
C GLU A 540 0.50 22.51 8.34
N SER A 541 0.73 21.64 9.32
CA SER A 541 2.06 21.14 9.69
C SER A 541 2.81 20.42 8.58
N GLN A 542 2.12 19.92 7.54
CA GLN A 542 2.72 19.20 6.41
C GLN A 542 3.05 20.09 5.22
N VAL A 543 2.64 21.36 5.22
CA VAL A 543 2.97 22.30 4.12
C VAL A 543 3.71 23.54 4.60
N GLY A 544 3.58 23.88 5.89
CA GLY A 544 4.14 25.09 6.48
C GLY A 544 3.12 26.23 6.54
N VAL A 545 3.24 27.06 7.58
CA VAL A 545 2.24 28.09 7.94
C VAL A 545 2.02 29.07 6.80
N THR A 546 3.09 29.55 6.16
CA THR A 546 2.98 30.54 5.06
C THR A 546 2.20 29.98 3.86
N ALA A 547 2.53 28.76 3.45
CA ALA A 547 1.88 28.13 2.29
C ALA A 547 0.43 27.75 2.59
N TRP A 548 0.15 27.29 3.80
CA TRP A 548 -1.21 26.96 4.23
C TRP A 548 -2.12 28.19 4.27
N GLN A 549 -1.67 29.28 4.88
CA GLN A 549 -2.44 30.53 4.95
C GLN A 549 -2.79 31.05 3.55
N ALA A 550 -1.83 31.04 2.63
CA ALA A 550 -2.03 31.47 1.25
C ALA A 550 -3.02 30.58 0.48
N ALA A 551 -3.06 29.28 0.80
CA ALA A 551 -3.89 28.30 0.10
C ALA A 551 -5.28 28.09 0.73
N VAL A 552 -5.49 28.43 2.01
CA VAL A 552 -6.69 28.04 2.77
C VAL A 552 -7.43 29.22 3.40
N HIS A 553 -6.75 30.31 3.79
CA HIS A 553 -7.36 31.39 4.60
C HIS A 553 -8.13 32.41 3.75
N HIS A 554 -8.92 31.93 2.80
CA HIS A 554 -9.77 32.73 1.91
C HIS A 554 -10.99 31.93 1.45
N GLY A 555 -11.84 32.55 0.64
CA GLY A 555 -12.97 31.88 0.00
C GLY A 555 -12.55 30.96 -1.15
N PHE A 556 -13.35 29.93 -1.38
CA PHE A 556 -13.26 29.02 -2.51
C PHE A 556 -14.51 29.14 -3.39
N TYR A 557 -14.37 28.81 -4.67
CA TYR A 557 -15.49 28.41 -5.52
C TYR A 557 -15.37 26.92 -5.86
N LEU A 558 -16.51 26.27 -6.10
CA LEU A 558 -16.54 24.87 -6.50
C LEU A 558 -16.56 24.75 -8.03
N ARG A 559 -15.94 23.71 -8.54
CA ARG A 559 -15.81 23.43 -9.97
C ARG A 559 -16.11 21.96 -10.28
N PHE A 560 -16.85 21.74 -11.36
CA PHE A 560 -17.00 20.44 -12.01
C PHE A 560 -16.49 20.53 -13.44
N ASP A 561 -15.80 19.48 -13.88
CA ASP A 561 -15.37 19.33 -15.26
C ASP A 561 -15.18 17.87 -15.64
N LEU A 562 -15.32 17.62 -16.93
CA LEU A 562 -14.94 16.35 -17.54
C LEU A 562 -13.88 16.63 -18.60
N ALA A 563 -12.63 16.70 -18.16
CA ALA A 563 -11.47 16.90 -19.01
C ALA A 563 -11.18 15.65 -19.87
N ILE A 564 -10.54 15.84 -21.03
CA ILE A 564 -10.13 14.76 -21.93
C ILE A 564 -8.65 14.87 -22.27
N GLY A 565 -7.88 13.80 -22.02
CA GLY A 565 -6.44 13.76 -22.20
C GLY A 565 -5.70 14.62 -21.18
N GLY A 566 -4.46 14.99 -21.51
CA GLY A 566 -3.62 15.82 -20.65
C GLY A 566 -2.57 15.04 -19.87
N SER A 567 -1.74 15.76 -19.12
CA SER A 567 -0.54 15.25 -18.47
C SER A 567 -0.82 14.10 -17.50
N LEU A 568 -1.85 14.20 -16.66
CA LEU A 568 -2.15 13.20 -15.64
C LEU A 568 -2.67 11.88 -16.25
N PRO A 569 -3.72 11.87 -17.12
CA PRO A 569 -4.11 10.65 -17.81
C PRO A 569 -2.97 9.99 -18.60
N ASN A 570 -2.12 10.79 -19.24
CA ASN A 570 -0.97 10.30 -20.00
C ASN A 570 0.09 9.66 -19.10
N ALA A 571 0.43 10.31 -17.98
CA ALA A 571 1.40 9.80 -17.01
C ALA A 571 0.94 8.46 -16.41
N VAL A 572 -0.35 8.35 -16.06
CA VAL A 572 -0.93 7.12 -15.51
C VAL A 572 -1.05 6.02 -16.58
N ALA A 573 -1.34 6.36 -17.83
CA ALA A 573 -1.40 5.40 -18.93
C ALA A 573 -0.01 4.94 -19.40
N GLY A 574 1.01 5.81 -19.27
CA GLY A 574 2.34 5.60 -19.85
C GLY A 574 2.42 5.88 -21.36
N PHE A 575 1.36 6.45 -21.95
CA PHE A 575 1.27 6.83 -23.36
C PHE A 575 0.25 7.98 -23.54
N THR A 576 0.23 8.60 -24.71
CA THR A 576 -0.69 9.71 -25.01
C THR A 576 -2.14 9.24 -25.10
N THR A 577 -3.01 9.89 -24.34
CA THR A 577 -4.46 9.72 -24.32
C THR A 577 -5.17 11.05 -24.64
N PRO A 578 -6.40 11.04 -25.18
CA PRO A 578 -7.17 9.86 -25.61
C PRO A 578 -6.55 9.20 -26.86
N THR A 579 -6.94 7.96 -27.11
CA THR A 579 -6.57 7.21 -28.32
C THR A 579 -7.68 7.32 -29.39
N ALA A 580 -7.42 6.78 -30.58
CA ALA A 580 -8.46 6.68 -31.61
C ALA A 580 -9.61 5.71 -31.23
N THR A 581 -9.38 4.80 -30.29
CA THR A 581 -10.37 3.81 -29.80
C THR A 581 -11.15 4.32 -28.60
N THR A 582 -10.73 5.43 -27.97
CA THR A 582 -11.43 6.02 -26.83
C THR A 582 -12.90 6.27 -27.16
N THR A 583 -13.76 5.72 -26.33
CA THR A 583 -15.21 5.71 -26.54
C THR A 583 -15.78 7.10 -26.26
N SER A 584 -16.52 7.66 -27.23
CA SER A 584 -17.25 8.93 -27.08
C SER A 584 -18.50 8.77 -26.21
N GLY A 585 -18.91 9.84 -25.53
CA GLY A 585 -20.22 9.93 -24.90
C GLY A 585 -20.28 9.65 -23.40
N GLY A 586 -19.14 9.47 -22.72
CA GLY A 586 -19.10 9.29 -21.27
C GLY A 586 -19.57 10.54 -20.53
N VAL A 587 -20.21 10.32 -19.37
CA VAL A 587 -20.92 11.36 -18.62
C VAL A 587 -20.45 11.37 -17.17
N LEU A 588 -19.99 12.53 -16.69
CA LEU A 588 -19.93 12.84 -15.27
C LEU A 588 -21.31 13.36 -14.85
N SER A 589 -22.01 12.62 -13.99
CA SER A 589 -23.37 12.95 -13.56
C SER A 589 -23.37 13.38 -12.10
N VAL A 590 -23.88 14.57 -11.81
CA VAL A 590 -23.93 15.16 -10.47
C VAL A 590 -25.39 15.26 -10.04
N GLU A 591 -25.75 14.58 -8.96
CA GLU A 591 -27.11 14.63 -8.42
C GLU A 591 -27.32 15.82 -7.50
N SER A 592 -26.34 16.14 -6.66
CA SER A 592 -26.42 17.32 -5.80
C SER A 592 -25.04 17.81 -5.43
N VAL A 593 -24.96 19.10 -5.09
CA VAL A 593 -23.80 19.71 -4.46
C VAL A 593 -24.27 20.62 -3.32
N SER A 594 -23.56 20.59 -2.19
CA SER A 594 -23.87 21.43 -1.04
C SER A 594 -22.61 21.94 -0.35
N VAL A 595 -22.75 23.10 0.29
CA VAL A 595 -21.78 23.70 1.18
C VAL A 595 -22.45 23.90 2.53
N ALA A 596 -21.82 23.39 3.59
CA ALA A 596 -22.28 23.57 4.95
C ALA A 596 -21.16 24.09 5.85
N LYS A 597 -21.53 24.74 6.95
CA LYS A 597 -20.60 25.24 7.95
C LYS A 597 -20.93 24.73 9.33
N LYS A 598 -19.90 24.61 10.15
CA LYS A 598 -20.00 24.35 11.58
C LYS A 598 -19.18 25.38 12.32
N THR A 599 -19.76 26.01 13.32
CA THR A 599 -19.07 26.99 14.17
C THR A 599 -18.56 26.31 15.44
N GLY A 600 -17.46 26.82 15.97
CA GLY A 600 -16.78 26.31 17.16
C GLY A 600 -15.91 27.38 17.79
N SER A 601 -15.08 26.97 18.75
CA SER A 601 -14.11 27.86 19.39
C SER A 601 -12.86 28.02 18.52
N ALA A 602 -12.37 29.26 18.38
CA ALA A 602 -11.10 29.53 17.70
C ALA A 602 -9.91 29.13 18.59
N PRO A 603 -9.08 28.16 18.18
CA PRO A 603 -7.84 27.85 18.88
C PRO A 603 -6.73 28.88 18.54
N PRO A 604 -5.62 28.91 19.30
CA PRO A 604 -4.44 29.64 18.90
C PRO A 604 -3.92 29.14 17.53
N ALA A 605 -3.56 30.08 16.66
CA ALA A 605 -2.97 29.76 15.35
C ALA A 605 -1.59 29.10 15.50
N MET A 606 -1.24 28.23 14.57
CA MET A 606 0.11 27.71 14.49
C MET A 606 1.09 28.83 14.13
N THR A 607 2.23 28.87 14.82
CA THR A 607 3.31 29.82 14.54
C THR A 607 4.64 29.10 14.41
N ASP A 608 5.52 29.59 13.55
CA ASP A 608 6.91 29.18 13.51
C ASP A 608 7.67 29.66 14.76
N PRO A 609 8.49 28.82 15.40
CA PRO A 609 9.47 29.28 16.38
C PRO A 609 10.44 30.30 15.77
N ALA A 610 10.95 31.22 16.59
CA ALA A 610 11.99 32.14 16.13
C ALA A 610 13.26 31.37 15.72
N THR A 611 13.89 31.80 14.62
CA THR A 611 15.16 31.20 14.17
C THR A 611 16.26 31.49 15.20
N PRO A 612 16.90 30.46 15.78
CA PRO A 612 18.02 30.66 16.69
C PRO A 612 19.20 31.36 15.99
N ALA A 613 19.77 32.38 16.63
CA ALA A 613 20.89 33.14 16.08
C ALA A 613 22.25 32.52 16.44
N GLY A 614 23.25 32.79 15.58
CA GLY A 614 24.65 32.41 15.80
C GLY A 614 24.96 30.93 15.48
N PRO A 615 26.25 30.58 15.44
CA PRO A 615 26.68 29.22 15.18
C PRO A 615 26.33 28.31 16.37
N SER A 616 26.05 27.03 16.10
CA SER A 616 26.18 26.00 17.13
C SER A 616 27.65 25.78 17.48
N ASN A 617 27.90 25.29 18.69
CA ASN A 617 29.19 24.80 19.13
C ASN A 617 29.08 23.29 19.36
N VAL A 618 29.68 22.50 18.49
CA VAL A 618 29.58 21.04 18.50
C VAL A 618 30.95 20.45 18.80
N ARG A 619 30.99 19.52 19.76
CA ARG A 619 32.24 18.90 20.23
C ARG A 619 32.09 17.40 20.38
N VAL A 620 33.07 16.67 19.87
CA VAL A 620 33.33 15.27 20.22
C VAL A 620 34.36 15.29 21.35
N THR A 621 33.97 14.83 22.53
CA THR A 621 34.82 14.84 23.74
C THR A 621 34.89 13.46 24.36
N GLY A 622 35.89 13.22 25.21
CA GLY A 622 36.09 11.94 25.88
C GLY A 622 37.33 11.20 25.38
N GLY A 623 37.32 9.87 25.51
CA GLY A 623 38.44 8.99 25.16
C GLY A 623 37.97 7.55 24.97
N GLN A 624 38.90 6.60 24.79
CA GLN A 624 38.62 5.22 24.40
C GLN A 624 37.46 4.58 25.19
N GLY A 625 36.32 4.34 24.52
CA GLY A 625 35.13 3.73 25.10
C GLY A 625 34.19 4.66 25.88
N ASN A 626 34.49 5.96 25.96
CA ASN A 626 33.73 6.96 26.71
C ASN A 626 33.67 8.32 25.99
N TRP A 627 33.39 8.28 24.69
CA TRP A 627 33.16 9.45 23.86
C TRP A 627 31.73 9.97 23.98
N GLN A 628 31.56 11.28 23.83
CA GLN A 628 30.28 11.96 23.80
C GLN A 628 30.29 13.05 22.73
N LEU A 629 29.16 13.19 22.02
CA LEU A 629 28.88 14.37 21.22
C LEU A 629 28.11 15.37 22.07
N SER A 630 28.47 16.65 21.98
CA SER A 630 27.73 17.73 22.62
C SER A 630 27.41 18.83 21.62
N VAL A 631 26.25 19.47 21.81
CA VAL A 631 25.78 20.63 21.06
C VAL A 631 25.49 21.74 22.07
N ASN A 632 26.17 22.87 21.90
CA ASN A 632 26.10 24.03 22.81
C ASN A 632 26.34 23.62 24.28
N GLY A 633 27.30 22.70 24.50
CA GLY A 633 27.67 22.18 25.81
C GLY A 633 26.72 21.13 26.40
N GLN A 634 25.64 20.77 25.70
CA GLN A 634 24.69 19.74 26.15
C GLN A 634 24.96 18.41 25.46
N PRO A 635 24.90 17.26 26.17
CA PRO A 635 24.95 15.94 25.56
C PRO A 635 23.97 15.79 24.40
N TYR A 636 24.43 15.15 23.33
CA TYR A 636 23.66 15.01 22.11
C TYR A 636 23.83 13.61 21.50
N GLU A 637 22.76 12.82 21.51
CA GLU A 637 22.70 11.55 20.76
C GLU A 637 22.02 11.80 19.41
N ILE A 638 22.64 11.33 18.33
CA ILE A 638 22.09 11.48 16.98
C ILE A 638 20.95 10.46 16.79
N ARG A 639 19.72 10.97 16.78
CA ARG A 639 18.49 10.26 16.40
C ARG A 639 18.05 10.83 15.07
N GLY A 640 18.56 10.27 13.98
CA GLY A 640 18.52 10.93 12.70
C GLY A 640 17.93 10.16 11.55
N LEU A 641 17.61 10.90 10.48
CA LEU A 641 17.26 10.36 9.16
C LEU A 641 18.06 11.05 8.07
N THR A 642 18.37 10.35 7.00
CA THR A 642 18.74 11.02 5.75
C THR A 642 17.53 11.74 5.15
N TYR A 643 17.76 12.92 4.56
CA TYR A 643 16.71 13.83 4.11
C TYR A 643 16.66 13.93 2.58
N GLY A 644 15.57 13.45 1.98
CA GLY A 644 15.32 13.45 0.53
C GLY A 644 14.48 14.62 -0.01
N PRO A 645 13.54 15.25 0.72
CA PRO A 645 12.72 16.31 0.15
C PRO A 645 13.53 17.53 -0.33
N PRO A 646 12.97 18.39 -1.21
CA PRO A 646 13.64 19.61 -1.63
C PRO A 646 14.02 20.50 -0.43
N GLN A 647 15.26 20.97 -0.39
CA GLN A 647 15.77 21.78 0.74
C GLN A 647 15.00 23.11 0.90
N ALA A 648 14.55 23.70 -0.22
CA ALA A 648 13.76 24.94 -0.22
C ALA A 648 12.36 24.74 0.38
N ALA A 649 11.85 23.51 0.41
CA ALA A 649 10.53 23.15 0.92
C ALA A 649 10.57 22.60 2.36
N ALA A 650 11.70 22.75 3.06
CA ALA A 650 11.94 22.19 4.40
C ALA A 650 10.83 22.48 5.42
N ASP A 651 10.18 23.64 5.34
CA ASP A 651 9.10 24.04 6.27
C ASP A 651 7.95 23.02 6.34
N GLY A 652 7.60 22.40 5.21
CA GLY A 652 6.55 21.37 5.14
C GLY A 652 6.95 19.99 5.66
N TYR A 653 8.21 19.80 6.10
CA TYR A 653 8.71 18.49 6.51
C TYR A 653 9.34 18.47 7.91
N MET A 654 9.89 19.59 8.38
CA MET A 654 10.61 19.62 9.67
C MET A 654 9.72 19.30 10.88
N ARG A 655 8.44 19.69 10.85
CA ARG A 655 7.49 19.39 11.94
C ARG A 655 7.20 17.90 12.02
N ASP A 656 7.07 17.22 10.87
CA ASP A 656 6.83 15.78 10.83
C ASP A 656 8.04 15.01 11.39
N LEU A 657 9.25 15.36 10.93
CA LEU A 657 10.50 14.82 11.47
C LEU A 657 10.62 15.07 12.98
N LYS A 658 10.28 16.28 13.44
CA LYS A 658 10.27 16.59 14.87
C LYS A 658 9.29 15.70 15.64
N SER A 659 8.10 15.48 15.10
CA SER A 659 7.06 14.63 15.72
C SER A 659 7.44 13.14 15.77
N MET A 660 8.31 12.73 14.84
CA MET A 660 8.95 11.41 14.82
C MET A 660 10.04 11.27 15.91
N GLY A 661 10.45 12.37 16.56
CA GLY A 661 11.56 12.37 17.52
C GLY A 661 12.93 12.50 16.88
N VAL A 662 12.99 12.78 15.57
CA VAL A 662 14.24 13.10 14.87
C VAL A 662 14.79 14.40 15.43
N ASN A 663 16.08 14.39 15.78
CA ASN A 663 16.83 15.58 16.13
C ASN A 663 17.92 15.90 15.11
N THR A 664 18.26 14.99 14.20
CA THR A 664 19.30 15.22 13.20
C THR A 664 18.85 14.76 11.82
N ILE A 665 19.11 15.58 10.80
CA ILE A 665 19.01 15.14 9.41
C ILE A 665 20.38 15.12 8.74
N ARG A 666 20.56 14.28 7.72
CA ARG A 666 21.76 14.27 6.88
C ARG A 666 21.39 14.57 5.43
N THR A 667 22.17 15.45 4.81
CA THR A 667 22.17 15.67 3.35
C THR A 667 23.50 15.21 2.78
N TRP A 668 23.53 14.83 1.50
CA TRP A 668 24.77 14.45 0.82
C TRP A 668 25.50 15.62 0.16
N GLY A 669 24.78 16.73 -0.07
CA GLY A 669 25.29 17.90 -0.77
C GLY A 669 24.69 19.21 -0.28
N VAL A 670 25.33 20.30 -0.69
CA VAL A 670 24.89 21.68 -0.47
C VAL A 670 24.21 22.19 -1.73
N ASP A 671 22.95 22.61 -1.59
CA ASP A 671 22.30 23.51 -2.54
C ASP A 671 22.59 24.95 -2.07
N ASP A 672 23.39 25.69 -2.82
CA ASP A 672 23.87 27.02 -2.40
C ASP A 672 22.71 28.03 -2.19
N ALA A 673 21.57 27.83 -2.87
CA ALA A 673 20.39 28.68 -2.71
C ALA A 673 19.48 28.21 -1.56
N ALA A 674 19.33 26.89 -1.37
CA ALA A 674 18.31 26.32 -0.49
C ALA A 674 18.83 25.81 0.87
N THR A 675 20.11 25.48 1.00
CA THR A 675 20.70 24.98 2.26
C THR A 675 20.53 25.96 3.43
N PRO A 676 20.69 27.30 3.26
CA PRO A 676 20.37 28.27 4.30
C PRO A 676 18.93 28.15 4.85
N THR A 677 17.95 27.93 3.97
CA THR A 677 16.56 27.74 4.35
C THR A 677 16.39 26.43 5.13
N LEU A 678 16.99 25.34 4.66
CA LEU A 678 16.99 24.06 5.38
C LEU A 678 17.55 24.20 6.80
N LEU A 679 18.72 24.83 6.95
CA LEU A 679 19.39 25.01 8.24
C LEU A 679 18.55 25.85 9.20
N ASN A 680 17.93 26.93 8.72
CA ASN A 680 17.05 27.76 9.54
C ASN A 680 15.79 27.00 9.98
N ARG A 681 15.12 26.31 9.05
CA ARG A 681 13.89 25.55 9.33
C ARG A 681 14.16 24.38 10.29
N ALA A 682 15.29 23.69 10.11
CA ALA A 682 15.74 22.66 11.05
C ALA A 682 15.99 23.25 12.45
N ALA A 683 16.75 24.35 12.54
CA ALA A 683 17.07 25.00 13.81
C ALA A 683 15.82 25.48 14.58
N GLN A 684 14.82 26.02 13.88
CA GLN A 684 13.53 26.41 14.48
C GLN A 684 12.83 25.25 15.18
N GLN A 685 12.97 24.02 14.65
CA GLN A 685 12.40 22.81 15.25
C GLN A 685 13.37 22.10 16.22
N GLY A 686 14.55 22.68 16.46
CA GLY A 686 15.61 22.08 17.28
C GLY A 686 16.23 20.84 16.63
N ILE A 687 16.23 20.78 15.30
CA ILE A 687 16.88 19.76 14.48
C ILE A 687 18.22 20.29 13.99
N LYS A 688 19.24 19.42 13.93
CA LYS A 688 20.57 19.71 13.38
C LYS A 688 20.79 19.00 12.04
N VAL A 689 21.74 19.48 11.25
CA VAL A 689 22.03 18.99 9.91
C VAL A 689 23.48 18.54 9.81
N ILE A 690 23.70 17.27 9.47
CA ILE A 690 24.98 16.80 8.94
C ILE A 690 25.05 17.27 7.49
N VAL A 691 25.93 18.25 7.22
CA VAL A 691 26.01 18.89 5.92
C VAL A 691 27.04 18.16 5.07
N GLY A 692 26.55 17.38 4.09
CA GLY A 692 27.38 16.63 3.16
C GLY A 692 27.98 17.49 2.05
N HIS A 693 29.17 17.10 1.63
CA HIS A 693 29.87 17.62 0.47
C HIS A 693 30.19 16.49 -0.50
N TRP A 694 29.50 16.46 -1.65
CA TRP A 694 29.78 15.50 -2.71
C TRP A 694 31.23 15.61 -3.20
N LEU A 695 31.84 14.44 -3.40
CA LEU A 695 33.14 14.28 -4.02
C LEU A 695 33.00 13.34 -5.22
N ASN A 696 33.78 13.57 -6.28
CA ASN A 696 33.72 12.78 -7.50
C ASN A 696 34.35 11.40 -7.28
N GLN A 697 33.49 10.39 -7.32
CA GLN A 697 33.84 8.98 -7.12
C GLN A 697 34.90 8.44 -8.11
N GLY A 698 34.99 9.00 -9.31
CA GLY A 698 35.92 8.57 -10.37
C GLY A 698 37.17 9.45 -10.54
N ALA A 699 37.33 10.51 -9.74
CA ALA A 699 38.45 11.44 -9.90
C ALA A 699 39.81 10.77 -9.66
N ASP A 700 40.84 11.28 -10.34
CA ASP A 700 42.23 10.88 -10.10
C ASP A 700 42.80 11.65 -8.90
N TYR A 701 42.53 11.14 -7.69
CA TYR A 701 43.05 11.72 -6.46
C TYR A 701 44.58 11.63 -6.31
N VAL A 702 45.27 10.84 -7.15
CA VAL A 702 46.73 10.78 -7.16
C VAL A 702 47.27 12.01 -7.89
N ASN A 703 46.88 12.20 -9.16
CA ASN A 703 47.54 13.15 -10.05
C ASN A 703 46.76 14.44 -10.30
N ASP A 704 45.43 14.45 -10.15
CA ASP A 704 44.61 15.62 -10.46
C ASP A 704 44.62 16.64 -9.30
N THR A 705 45.72 17.40 -9.24
CA THR A 705 45.93 18.45 -8.25
C THR A 705 45.00 19.64 -8.46
N ALA A 706 44.58 19.91 -9.70
CA ALA A 706 43.66 20.98 -10.03
C ALA A 706 42.26 20.71 -9.46
N TYR A 707 41.73 19.51 -9.70
CA TYR A 707 40.45 19.06 -9.12
C TYR A 707 40.48 19.14 -7.60
N LYS A 708 41.49 18.52 -6.96
CA LYS A 708 41.64 18.52 -5.49
C LYS A 708 41.68 19.94 -4.93
N THR A 709 42.43 20.84 -5.56
CA THR A 709 42.53 22.24 -5.12
C THR A 709 41.20 22.97 -5.26
N SER A 710 40.54 22.84 -6.41
CA SER A 710 39.26 23.48 -6.69
C SER A 710 38.19 23.05 -5.69
N VAL A 711 38.02 21.74 -5.50
CA VAL A 711 36.98 21.17 -4.62
C VAL A 711 37.25 21.48 -3.15
N LYS A 712 38.50 21.43 -2.69
CA LYS A 712 38.85 21.86 -1.33
C LYS A 712 38.48 23.33 -1.09
N ASN A 713 38.78 24.20 -2.05
CA ASN A 713 38.44 25.62 -1.96
C ASN A 713 36.92 25.85 -1.96
N GLU A 714 36.18 25.11 -2.79
CA GLU A 714 34.72 25.14 -2.85
C GLU A 714 34.09 24.70 -1.52
N ILE A 715 34.56 23.60 -0.94
CA ILE A 715 34.10 23.12 0.38
C ILE A 715 34.36 24.19 1.44
N VAL A 716 35.57 24.76 1.50
CA VAL A 716 35.90 25.82 2.48
C VAL A 716 35.05 27.07 2.27
N ALA A 717 34.74 27.45 1.03
CA ALA A 717 33.86 28.57 0.73
C ALA A 717 32.43 28.32 1.26
N ARG A 718 31.88 27.12 1.02
CA ARG A 718 30.57 26.71 1.56
C ARG A 718 30.54 26.64 3.08
N VAL A 719 31.58 26.09 3.71
CA VAL A 719 31.73 26.10 5.18
C VAL A 719 31.71 27.52 5.70
N ASN A 720 32.46 28.45 5.10
CA ASN A 720 32.44 29.85 5.52
C ASN A 720 31.07 30.51 5.38
N ALA A 721 30.31 30.16 4.35
CA ALA A 721 28.96 30.66 4.14
C ALA A 721 27.94 30.10 5.15
N LEU A 722 28.13 28.85 5.60
CA LEU A 722 27.12 28.09 6.33
C LEU A 722 27.44 27.87 7.83
N LYS A 723 28.70 28.01 8.27
CA LYS A 723 29.11 27.77 9.67
C LYS A 723 28.39 28.62 10.71
N GLY A 724 27.87 29.78 10.30
CA GLY A 724 27.16 30.73 11.16
C GLY A 724 25.73 30.30 11.50
N TYR A 725 25.19 29.27 10.87
CA TYR A 725 23.83 28.81 11.07
C TYR A 725 23.75 27.86 12.26
N GLN A 726 22.77 28.08 13.13
CA GLN A 726 22.54 27.22 14.28
C GLN A 726 22.19 25.79 13.86
N GLY A 727 21.61 25.59 12.68
CA GLY A 727 21.23 24.26 12.19
C GLY A 727 22.39 23.30 11.93
N VAL A 728 23.64 23.76 11.82
CA VAL A 728 24.77 22.88 11.47
C VAL A 728 25.12 21.93 12.63
N LEU A 729 25.29 20.63 12.34
CA LEU A 729 25.84 19.67 13.29
C LEU A 729 27.34 19.46 13.07
N MET A 730 27.69 19.09 11.83
CA MET A 730 29.04 18.73 11.41
C MET A 730 29.14 18.71 9.88
N TRP A 731 30.36 18.65 9.36
CA TRP A 731 30.66 18.57 7.93
C TRP A 731 31.02 17.14 7.53
N ASP A 732 30.35 16.59 6.52
CA ASP A 732 30.62 15.25 5.98
C ASP A 732 31.26 15.36 4.59
N VAL A 733 32.52 14.94 4.48
CA VAL A 733 33.36 15.16 3.29
C VAL A 733 33.39 13.89 2.44
N GLY A 734 32.56 13.86 1.40
CA GLY A 734 32.41 12.72 0.50
C GLY A 734 31.45 11.64 1.00
N ASN A 735 31.02 10.80 0.06
CA ASN A 735 30.15 9.65 0.33
C ASN A 735 30.53 8.50 -0.61
N GLU A 736 30.98 7.38 -0.03
CA GLU A 736 31.25 6.10 -0.71
C GLU A 736 32.31 6.14 -1.81
N VAL A 737 33.27 7.07 -1.73
CA VAL A 737 34.31 7.22 -2.75
C VAL A 737 35.31 6.06 -2.74
N ILE A 738 35.67 5.51 -1.57
CA ILE A 738 36.60 4.36 -1.49
C ILE A 738 35.95 3.10 -2.05
N LEU A 739 34.64 2.90 -1.79
CA LEU A 739 33.87 1.82 -2.35
C LEU A 739 33.87 1.89 -3.89
N THR A 740 33.42 2.98 -4.48
CA THR A 740 33.13 3.04 -5.92
C THR A 740 34.37 3.15 -6.81
N MET A 741 35.56 3.43 -6.26
CA MET A 741 36.81 3.51 -7.04
C MET A 741 37.08 2.28 -7.90
N GLN A 742 36.66 1.11 -7.45
CA GLN A 742 36.82 -0.15 -8.19
C GLN A 742 35.94 -0.25 -9.45
N ASP A 743 34.88 0.56 -9.54
CA ASP A 743 33.87 0.48 -10.59
C ASP A 743 34.27 1.27 -11.85
N HIS A 744 35.40 1.98 -11.80
CA HIS A 744 35.91 2.81 -12.90
C HIS A 744 36.87 2.07 -13.84
N GLY A 745 36.89 0.73 -13.83
CA GLY A 745 37.67 -0.09 -14.76
C GLY A 745 39.20 0.03 -14.61
N LEU A 746 39.66 0.49 -13.45
CA LEU A 746 41.07 0.74 -13.17
C LEU A 746 41.81 -0.55 -12.74
N PRO A 747 43.11 -0.68 -13.04
CA PRO A 747 43.93 -1.76 -12.49
C PRO A 747 43.92 -1.75 -10.95
N ALA A 748 43.93 -2.93 -10.32
CA ALA A 748 43.83 -3.05 -8.86
C ALA A 748 44.88 -2.22 -8.08
N ALA A 749 46.11 -2.13 -8.60
CA ALA A 749 47.17 -1.31 -7.99
C ALA A 749 46.86 0.19 -8.06
N GLU A 750 46.21 0.64 -9.13
CA GLU A 750 45.78 2.03 -9.29
C GLU A 750 44.59 2.35 -8.38
N VAL A 751 43.62 1.44 -8.28
CA VAL A 751 42.50 1.56 -7.31
C VAL A 751 43.07 1.75 -5.91
N GLU A 752 44.02 0.93 -5.50
CA GLU A 752 44.64 1.02 -4.17
C GLU A 752 45.38 2.35 -3.96
N ALA A 753 46.16 2.79 -4.96
CA ALA A 753 46.86 4.07 -4.90
C ALA A 753 45.87 5.25 -4.77
N ARG A 754 44.75 5.20 -5.49
CA ARG A 754 43.69 6.22 -5.43
C ARG A 754 42.97 6.23 -4.09
N ARG A 755 42.70 5.07 -3.46
CA ARG A 755 42.08 5.00 -2.12
C ARG A 755 42.95 5.68 -1.07
N VAL A 756 44.25 5.39 -1.08
CA VAL A 756 45.23 6.04 -0.19
C VAL A 756 45.29 7.54 -0.46
N ALA A 757 45.34 7.96 -1.72
CA ALA A 757 45.40 9.37 -2.10
C ALA A 757 44.13 10.13 -1.71
N TYR A 758 42.97 9.51 -1.87
CA TYR A 758 41.69 10.06 -1.43
C TYR A 758 41.64 10.25 0.09
N ALA A 759 42.03 9.25 0.87
CA ALA A 759 42.05 9.38 2.33
C ALA A 759 42.99 10.50 2.81
N LYS A 760 44.14 10.69 2.15
CA LYS A 760 45.03 11.85 2.39
C LYS A 760 44.35 13.17 2.02
N PHE A 761 43.62 13.21 0.89
CA PHE A 761 42.89 14.39 0.48
C PHE A 761 41.75 14.75 1.45
N VAL A 762 41.01 13.76 1.95
CA VAL A 762 40.01 13.96 3.03
C VAL A 762 40.66 14.60 4.25
N ASN A 763 41.87 14.18 4.63
CA ASN A 763 42.62 14.83 5.71
C ASN A 763 42.94 16.30 5.43
N GLU A 764 43.40 16.62 4.21
CA GLU A 764 43.68 18.00 3.81
C GLU A 764 42.42 18.88 3.90
N VAL A 765 41.28 18.35 3.46
CA VAL A 765 39.99 19.06 3.54
C VAL A 765 39.60 19.23 5.00
N ALA A 766 39.69 18.20 5.84
CA ALA A 766 39.34 18.28 7.26
C ALA A 766 40.17 19.35 8.00
N VAL A 767 41.49 19.40 7.78
CA VAL A 767 42.36 20.45 8.33
C VAL A 767 41.93 21.84 7.86
N ALA A 768 41.60 21.99 6.58
CA ALA A 768 41.16 23.28 6.03
C ALA A 768 39.79 23.71 6.58
N VAL A 769 38.88 22.76 6.77
CA VAL A 769 37.56 23.01 7.37
C VAL A 769 37.71 23.41 8.84
N HIS A 770 38.54 22.73 9.65
CA HIS A 770 38.79 23.14 11.04
C HIS A 770 39.40 24.55 11.15
N ALA A 771 40.28 24.92 10.21
CA ALA A 771 40.82 26.27 10.17
C ALA A 771 39.75 27.33 9.83
N ALA A 772 38.78 26.98 8.98
CA ALA A 772 37.67 27.86 8.62
C ALA A 772 36.57 27.90 9.69
N ASP A 773 36.30 26.76 10.34
CA ASP A 773 35.22 26.56 11.29
C ASP A 773 35.68 25.71 12.48
N PRO A 774 36.11 26.35 13.58
CA PRO A 774 36.51 25.64 14.78
C PRO A 774 35.31 25.14 15.61
N ASN A 775 34.07 25.41 15.19
CA ASN A 775 32.87 25.12 15.99
C ASN A 775 32.22 23.77 15.66
N HIS A 776 32.55 23.15 14.52
CA HIS A 776 31.89 21.93 14.08
C HIS A 776 32.88 20.80 13.75
N PRO A 777 32.55 19.54 14.10
CA PRO A 777 33.31 18.37 13.70
C PRO A 777 33.33 18.15 12.18
N VAL A 778 34.30 17.37 11.72
CA VAL A 778 34.43 16.88 10.35
C VAL A 778 34.48 15.35 10.34
N THR A 779 33.71 14.74 9.45
CA THR A 779 33.71 13.30 9.17
C THR A 779 33.77 13.03 7.65
N SER A 780 33.83 11.76 7.27
CA SER A 780 33.77 11.30 5.88
C SER A 780 33.11 9.94 5.82
N THR A 781 32.08 9.83 4.98
CA THR A 781 31.21 8.66 4.91
C THR A 781 31.64 7.69 3.81
N ASP A 782 31.66 6.40 4.14
CA ASP A 782 31.82 5.33 3.16
C ASP A 782 31.00 4.09 3.55
N ALA A 783 30.81 3.18 2.62
CA ALA A 783 30.11 1.93 2.89
C ALA A 783 30.92 1.05 3.85
N TRP A 784 30.25 0.11 4.50
CA TRP A 784 30.90 -0.90 5.34
C TRP A 784 31.66 -1.94 4.51
N THR A 785 32.68 -1.48 3.77
CA THR A 785 33.51 -2.25 2.85
C THR A 785 35.02 -2.05 3.09
N GLY A 786 35.38 -1.48 4.24
CA GLY A 786 36.77 -1.38 4.68
C GLY A 786 37.45 -0.03 4.43
N ALA A 787 36.72 1.08 4.50
CA ALA A 787 37.27 2.44 4.39
C ALA A 787 38.07 2.89 5.63
N TRP A 788 37.65 2.47 6.83
CA TRP A 788 38.23 2.92 8.09
C TRP A 788 39.74 2.67 8.27
N PRO A 789 40.35 1.56 7.78
CA PRO A 789 41.81 1.39 7.77
C PRO A 789 42.55 2.53 7.06
N TYR A 790 42.02 3.03 5.95
CA TYR A 790 42.60 4.15 5.21
C TYR A 790 42.49 5.45 6.02
N TYR A 791 41.31 5.73 6.60
CA TYR A 791 41.11 6.92 7.42
C TYR A 791 41.95 6.91 8.70
N LYS A 792 42.11 5.74 9.33
CA LYS A 792 43.00 5.56 10.49
C LYS A 792 44.45 5.90 10.14
N ALA A 793 44.92 5.46 8.98
CA ALA A 793 46.31 5.65 8.56
C ALA A 793 46.58 7.07 7.99
N TYR A 794 45.61 7.65 7.28
CA TYR A 794 45.85 8.81 6.41
C TYR A 794 44.95 10.02 6.68
N ALA A 795 43.90 9.89 7.50
CA ALA A 795 42.99 10.98 7.86
C ALA A 795 42.89 11.24 9.38
N PRO A 796 44.02 11.50 10.08
CA PRO A 796 44.01 11.79 11.50
C PRO A 796 43.23 13.04 11.89
N ALA A 797 42.95 13.98 10.97
CA ALA A 797 42.19 15.19 11.26
C ALA A 797 40.66 14.98 11.33
N LEU A 798 40.11 13.83 10.95
CA LEU A 798 38.67 13.57 11.16
C LEU A 798 38.33 13.51 12.65
N ASP A 799 37.23 14.08 13.10
CA ASP A 799 36.84 14.03 14.52
C ASP A 799 36.21 12.69 14.90
N LEU A 800 35.56 12.04 13.94
CA LEU A 800 34.86 10.77 14.09
C LEU A 800 34.80 10.02 12.75
N LEU A 801 34.58 8.71 12.82
CA LEU A 801 34.39 7.86 11.64
C LEU A 801 32.89 7.80 11.28
N ALA A 802 32.57 7.77 9.99
CA ALA A 802 31.20 7.52 9.52
C ALA A 802 31.16 6.23 8.69
N VAL A 803 29.99 5.60 8.63
CA VAL A 803 29.78 4.37 7.87
C VAL A 803 28.33 4.23 7.40
N ASN A 804 28.14 3.79 6.16
CA ASN A 804 26.87 3.31 5.65
C ASN A 804 26.82 1.78 5.81
N SER A 805 25.78 1.26 6.44
CA SER A 805 25.60 -0.17 6.62
C SER A 805 24.11 -0.50 6.71
N TYR A 806 23.66 -1.52 6.00
CA TYR A 806 22.24 -1.88 5.94
C TYR A 806 21.98 -3.14 6.78
N GLY A 807 21.50 -4.24 6.22
CA GLY A 807 21.10 -5.44 6.96
C GLY A 807 22.17 -6.06 7.88
N ALA A 808 23.43 -5.61 7.79
CA ALA A 808 24.55 -6.04 8.63
C ALA A 808 25.07 -4.98 9.64
N VAL A 809 24.27 -3.98 10.05
CA VAL A 809 24.68 -2.94 11.03
C VAL A 809 25.31 -3.53 12.31
N GLY A 810 24.82 -4.67 12.79
CA GLY A 810 25.35 -5.35 13.98
C GLY A 810 26.85 -5.67 13.92
N GLY A 811 27.42 -5.82 12.72
CA GLY A 811 28.84 -6.10 12.51
C GLY A 811 29.75 -4.87 12.70
N VAL A 812 29.21 -3.65 12.62
CA VAL A 812 30.00 -2.41 12.69
C VAL A 812 30.73 -2.27 14.03
N LYS A 813 30.06 -2.63 15.13
CA LYS A 813 30.68 -2.64 16.47
C LYS A 813 31.91 -3.54 16.52
N GLN A 814 31.80 -4.78 16.02
CA GLN A 814 32.91 -5.73 16.07
C GLN A 814 34.04 -5.29 15.14
N ALA A 815 33.72 -4.78 13.94
CA ALA A 815 34.71 -4.21 13.04
C ALA A 815 35.48 -3.05 13.68
N TRP A 816 34.82 -2.23 14.50
CA TRP A 816 35.48 -1.16 15.24
C TRP A 816 36.50 -1.71 16.25
N ILE A 817 36.11 -2.73 17.02
CA ILE A 817 36.95 -3.38 18.03
C ILE A 817 38.16 -4.04 17.37
N ASP A 818 37.92 -4.86 16.34
CA ASP A 818 38.95 -5.64 15.66
C ASP A 818 39.95 -4.75 14.93
N GLY A 819 39.48 -3.64 14.36
CA GLY A 819 40.36 -2.65 13.72
C GLY A 819 41.15 -1.78 14.70
N GLY A 820 40.88 -1.89 16.02
CA GLY A 820 41.55 -1.13 17.06
C GLY A 820 41.49 0.38 16.81
N TYR A 821 40.31 0.89 16.42
CA TYR A 821 40.13 2.32 16.18
C TYR A 821 40.04 3.08 17.51
N THR A 822 40.43 4.35 17.47
CA THR A 822 40.53 5.22 18.65
C THR A 822 39.63 6.45 18.57
N LYS A 823 38.80 6.54 17.52
CA LYS A 823 37.79 7.59 17.33
C LYS A 823 36.40 6.99 17.44
N PRO A 824 35.40 7.75 17.92
CA PRO A 824 34.02 7.30 17.90
C PRO A 824 33.50 7.23 16.46
N TYR A 825 32.33 6.64 16.26
CA TYR A 825 31.68 6.59 14.96
C TYR A 825 30.20 6.94 14.99
N ILE A 826 29.66 7.26 13.82
CA ILE A 826 28.23 7.37 13.56
C ILE A 826 27.86 6.43 12.40
N LEU A 827 26.62 5.95 12.42
CA LEU A 827 26.01 5.34 11.24
C LEU A 827 25.36 6.44 10.42
N THR A 828 25.74 6.61 9.17
CA THR A 828 25.24 7.69 8.30
C THR A 828 24.12 7.25 7.37
N GLU A 829 24.02 5.95 7.12
CA GLU A 829 22.89 5.29 6.47
C GLU A 829 22.71 3.92 7.09
N GLY A 830 21.48 3.64 7.53
CA GLY A 830 21.09 2.45 8.29
C GLY A 830 19.68 1.98 7.93
N GLY A 831 19.38 0.70 8.15
CA GLY A 831 18.02 0.21 7.97
C GLY A 831 17.95 -1.25 7.51
N PRO A 832 16.88 -1.63 6.79
CA PRO A 832 16.71 -3.00 6.32
C PRO A 832 17.75 -3.37 5.25
N ALA A 833 17.91 -4.68 5.02
CA ALA A 833 18.84 -5.23 4.04
C ALA A 833 18.64 -4.65 2.63
N GLY A 834 19.73 -4.21 2.01
CA GLY A 834 19.74 -3.73 0.62
C GLY A 834 19.63 -4.86 -0.40
N GLU A 835 19.40 -4.52 -1.67
CA GLU A 835 19.22 -5.53 -2.75
C GLU A 835 20.43 -6.45 -2.94
N TRP A 836 21.62 -6.00 -2.58
CA TRP A 836 22.87 -6.76 -2.65
C TRP A 836 23.07 -7.74 -1.48
N GLU A 837 22.24 -7.68 -0.44
CA GLU A 837 22.38 -8.48 0.79
C GLU A 837 21.37 -9.62 0.87
N VAL A 838 20.39 -9.64 -0.03
CA VAL A 838 19.29 -10.60 0.00
C VAL A 838 19.47 -11.69 -1.07
N PRO A 839 18.99 -12.92 -0.81
CA PRO A 839 19.03 -13.98 -1.81
C PRO A 839 18.10 -13.67 -2.99
N ALA A 840 18.37 -14.29 -4.13
CA ALA A 840 17.45 -14.27 -5.25
C ALA A 840 16.17 -15.08 -4.94
N ASP A 841 15.03 -14.60 -5.44
CA ASP A 841 13.75 -15.27 -5.36
C ASP A 841 13.60 -16.36 -6.45
N VAL A 842 12.39 -16.93 -6.58
CA VAL A 842 12.08 -17.99 -7.55
C VAL A 842 12.32 -17.58 -9.01
N ASN A 843 12.35 -16.27 -9.30
CA ASN A 843 12.58 -15.72 -10.63
C ASN A 843 14.02 -15.22 -10.83
N GLY A 844 14.90 -15.42 -9.84
CA GLY A 844 16.32 -15.08 -9.94
C GLY A 844 16.63 -13.60 -9.67
N VAL A 845 15.68 -12.84 -9.12
CA VAL A 845 15.88 -11.41 -8.76
C VAL A 845 15.91 -11.23 -7.24
N PRO A 846 16.54 -10.16 -6.70
CA PRO A 846 16.65 -9.96 -5.24
C PRO A 846 15.30 -10.02 -4.51
N THR A 847 15.24 -10.88 -3.49
CA THR A 847 14.07 -11.04 -2.60
C THR A 847 13.97 -9.84 -1.68
N GLU A 848 13.15 -8.89 -2.05
CA GLU A 848 12.92 -7.71 -1.22
C GLU A 848 12.23 -8.10 0.10
N PRO A 849 12.73 -7.60 1.25
CA PRO A 849 12.10 -7.87 2.53
C PRO A 849 10.63 -7.40 2.55
N ALA A 850 9.77 -8.19 3.17
CA ALA A 850 8.37 -7.81 3.42
C ALA A 850 8.29 -6.52 4.26
N ASP A 851 7.19 -5.78 4.20
CA ASP A 851 7.08 -4.46 4.88
C ASP A 851 7.28 -4.58 6.40
N LEU A 852 6.75 -5.66 6.99
CA LEU A 852 6.94 -6.00 8.41
C LEU A 852 8.40 -6.35 8.74
N GLN A 853 9.13 -6.95 7.81
CA GLN A 853 10.57 -7.23 7.97
C GLN A 853 11.38 -5.93 7.85
N LYS A 854 10.98 -4.99 6.98
CA LYS A 854 11.60 -3.66 6.90
C LYS A 854 11.43 -2.89 8.20
N ARG A 855 10.22 -2.89 8.78
CA ARG A 855 9.94 -2.35 10.13
C ARG A 855 10.90 -2.91 11.18
N ALA A 856 11.08 -4.23 11.21
CA ALA A 856 11.99 -4.89 12.14
C ALA A 856 13.46 -4.52 11.86
N GLY A 857 13.85 -4.37 10.59
CA GLY A 857 15.18 -3.96 10.16
C GLY A 857 15.61 -2.60 10.74
N TYR A 858 14.74 -1.59 10.68
CA TYR A 858 15.02 -0.30 11.32
C TYR A 858 15.21 -0.38 12.83
N THR A 859 14.36 -1.17 13.49
CA THR A 859 14.48 -1.38 14.94
C THR A 859 15.81 -2.07 15.29
N ALA A 860 16.20 -3.08 14.50
CA ALA A 860 17.45 -3.81 14.67
C ALA A 860 18.68 -2.93 14.40
N SER A 861 18.63 -2.08 13.36
CA SER A 861 19.67 -1.10 13.04
C SER A 861 19.92 -0.16 14.23
N TRP A 862 18.87 0.49 14.73
CA TRP A 862 18.97 1.38 15.89
C TRP A 862 19.52 0.66 17.13
N ASN A 863 19.02 -0.52 17.44
CA ASN A 863 19.47 -1.31 18.59
C ASN A 863 20.95 -1.71 18.47
N ALA A 864 21.43 -2.02 17.26
CA ALA A 864 22.84 -2.33 17.02
C ALA A 864 23.76 -1.14 17.32
N ILE A 865 23.34 0.08 16.95
CA ILE A 865 24.06 1.31 17.27
C ILE A 865 24.03 1.59 18.77
N LYS A 866 22.87 1.45 19.42
CA LYS A 866 22.74 1.60 20.88
C LYS A 866 23.55 0.58 21.68
N ALA A 867 23.93 -0.55 21.09
CA ALA A 867 24.73 -1.59 21.74
C ALA A 867 26.23 -1.25 21.86
N HIS A 868 26.67 -0.07 21.42
CA HIS A 868 28.05 0.41 21.56
C HIS A 868 28.14 1.80 22.24
N PRO A 869 27.64 1.92 23.48
CA PRO A 869 27.61 3.21 24.19
C PRO A 869 29.02 3.75 24.41
N GLY A 870 29.18 5.07 24.34
CA GLY A 870 30.49 5.72 24.50
C GLY A 870 31.43 5.57 23.29
N VAL A 871 30.97 4.96 22.19
CA VAL A 871 31.74 4.85 20.94
C VAL A 871 30.86 5.18 19.74
N ALA A 872 29.70 4.56 19.62
CA ALA A 872 28.70 4.96 18.63
C ALA A 872 27.92 6.18 19.14
N LEU A 873 27.95 7.29 18.40
CA LEU A 873 27.33 8.57 18.80
C LEU A 873 25.89 8.74 18.29
N GLY A 874 25.37 7.73 17.59
CA GLY A 874 24.03 7.66 17.05
C GLY A 874 24.02 7.33 15.55
N ALA A 875 22.89 7.57 14.90
CA ALA A 875 22.64 7.15 13.52
C ALA A 875 21.77 8.14 12.75
N THR A 876 21.98 8.22 11.44
CA THR A 876 20.96 8.64 10.48
C THR A 876 20.48 7.42 9.71
N GLU A 877 19.26 6.96 10.00
CA GLU A 877 18.66 5.85 9.25
C GLU A 877 18.23 6.33 7.86
N PHE A 878 18.20 5.41 6.92
CA PHE A 878 17.84 5.66 5.53
C PHE A 878 16.42 5.14 5.34
N HIS A 879 15.38 5.94 5.02
CA HIS A 879 15.42 7.30 4.50
C HIS A 879 14.08 8.02 4.68
N TYR A 880 14.09 9.35 4.85
CA TYR A 880 12.92 10.20 4.71
C TYR A 880 12.88 10.73 3.27
N GLY A 881 12.28 9.98 2.34
CA GLY A 881 12.30 10.25 0.90
C GLY A 881 10.93 10.57 0.31
N LEU A 882 10.91 11.17 -0.88
CA LEU A 882 9.67 11.37 -1.66
C LEU A 882 9.57 10.39 -2.83
N GLU A 883 10.67 9.73 -3.17
CA GLU A 883 10.81 8.80 -4.26
C GLU A 883 9.79 7.68 -4.11
N ASN A 884 8.92 7.52 -5.11
CA ASN A 884 7.97 6.43 -5.21
C ASN A 884 8.38 5.51 -6.37
N ASP A 885 9.57 4.93 -6.22
CA ASP A 885 10.19 4.04 -7.19
C ASP A 885 10.73 2.80 -6.46
N PHE A 886 11.39 1.90 -7.20
CA PHE A 886 11.96 0.67 -6.64
C PHE A 886 12.84 0.93 -5.41
N GLY A 887 13.73 1.93 -5.45
CA GLY A 887 14.63 2.25 -4.35
C GLY A 887 13.88 2.89 -3.18
N GLY A 888 12.98 3.83 -3.48
CA GLY A 888 12.13 4.51 -2.52
C GLY A 888 11.28 3.55 -1.69
N VAL A 889 10.58 2.61 -2.34
CA VAL A 889 9.78 1.59 -1.63
C VAL A 889 10.63 0.51 -0.97
N TRP A 890 11.83 0.23 -1.46
CA TRP A 890 12.70 -0.71 -0.77
C TRP A 890 13.18 -0.14 0.57
N LEU A 891 13.69 1.09 0.57
CA LEU A 891 14.55 1.61 1.63
C LEU A 891 14.02 2.86 2.34
N SER A 892 12.86 3.41 1.98
CA SER A 892 12.36 4.64 2.61
C SER A 892 11.26 4.39 3.65
N THR A 893 11.32 5.17 4.73
CA THR A 893 10.32 5.26 5.79
C THR A 893 9.14 6.17 5.42
N PHE A 894 9.37 7.03 4.44
CA PHE A 894 8.43 7.97 3.83
C PHE A 894 8.58 7.82 2.31
N THR A 895 7.48 7.75 1.55
CA THR A 895 7.51 7.61 0.08
C THR A 895 6.27 8.24 -0.52
N GLY A 896 6.39 8.96 -1.64
CA GLY A 896 5.25 9.60 -2.32
C GLY A 896 4.41 10.56 -1.46
N GLY A 897 4.88 10.95 -0.28
CA GLY A 897 4.12 11.73 0.69
C GLY A 897 3.43 10.92 1.80
N TRP A 898 3.61 9.59 1.85
CA TRP A 898 2.96 8.68 2.80
C TRP A 898 3.96 8.08 3.80
N ARG A 899 3.52 7.95 5.06
CA ARG A 899 4.32 7.33 6.12
C ARG A 899 4.16 5.82 6.11
N ARG A 900 5.27 5.10 6.32
CA ARG A 900 5.32 3.63 6.30
C ARG A 900 5.62 3.04 7.66
N LEU A 901 5.56 1.70 7.78
CA LEU A 901 5.83 1.02 9.05
C LEU A 901 7.21 1.35 9.64
N GLY A 902 8.23 1.56 8.80
CA GLY A 902 9.57 1.98 9.23
C GLY A 902 9.60 3.35 9.93
N TYR A 903 8.75 4.30 9.50
CA TYR A 903 8.60 5.60 10.16
C TYR A 903 8.19 5.42 11.62
N TYR A 904 7.15 4.61 11.85
CA TYR A 904 6.61 4.39 13.18
C TYR A 904 7.53 3.56 14.08
N ALA A 905 8.30 2.64 13.49
CA ALA A 905 9.35 1.91 14.22
C ALA A 905 10.39 2.85 14.81
N LEU A 906 10.90 3.77 13.98
CA LEU A 906 11.88 4.74 14.42
C LEU A 906 11.29 5.80 15.35
N ARG A 907 10.04 6.23 15.12
CA ARG A 907 9.33 7.08 16.08
C ARG A 907 9.27 6.46 17.46
N GLN A 908 8.85 5.20 17.55
CA GLN A 908 8.82 4.45 18.79
C GLN A 908 10.22 4.34 19.41
N ALA A 909 11.24 4.07 18.60
CA ALA A 909 12.62 3.96 19.06
C ALA A 909 13.21 5.28 19.59
N TYR A 910 12.86 6.42 18.98
CA TYR A 910 13.41 7.73 19.31
C TYR A 910 12.67 8.45 20.44
N THR A 911 11.35 8.21 20.56
CA THR A 911 10.48 8.88 21.54
C THR A 911 10.05 7.98 22.69
N GLY A 912 10.11 6.66 22.52
CA GLY A 912 9.49 5.69 23.43
C GLY A 912 7.95 5.63 23.35
N GLN A 913 7.32 6.40 22.47
CA GLN A 913 5.87 6.55 22.40
C GLN A 913 5.27 5.87 21.16
N GLN A 914 4.20 5.12 21.37
CA GLN A 914 3.42 4.55 20.26
C GLN A 914 2.64 5.66 19.56
N ALA A 915 2.40 5.49 18.27
CA ALA A 915 1.54 6.40 17.53
C ALA A 915 0.08 5.99 17.71
N ALA A 916 -0.81 6.98 17.70
CA ALA A 916 -2.24 6.73 17.78
C ALA A 916 -2.78 6.00 16.55
N ASN A 917 -2.12 6.17 15.41
CA ASN A 917 -2.48 5.58 14.13
C ASN A 917 -1.22 5.16 13.36
N THR A 918 -1.27 4.00 12.71
CA THR A 918 -0.14 3.32 12.06
C THR A 918 -0.61 2.63 10.79
N PRO A 919 0.26 2.47 9.77
CA PRO A 919 -0.14 1.96 8.48
C PRO A 919 -0.76 0.55 8.54
N PRO A 920 -1.60 0.20 7.55
CA PRO A 920 -2.09 -1.15 7.39
C PRO A 920 -0.95 -2.17 7.30
N GLU A 921 -1.08 -3.28 8.03
CA GLU A 921 -0.11 -4.36 8.03
C GLU A 921 -0.50 -5.43 7.02
N ILE A 922 0.32 -5.61 5.98
CA ILE A 922 0.18 -6.71 5.04
C ILE A 922 0.96 -7.92 5.58
N THR A 923 0.25 -8.96 6.01
CA THR A 923 0.85 -10.17 6.63
C THR A 923 1.13 -11.28 5.63
N ALA A 924 0.46 -11.26 4.47
CA ALA A 924 0.66 -12.21 3.39
C ALA A 924 0.37 -11.58 2.03
N MET A 925 1.11 -12.01 1.01
CA MET A 925 0.85 -11.68 -0.39
C MET A 925 1.14 -12.88 -1.29
N THR A 926 0.21 -13.16 -2.21
CA THR A 926 0.27 -14.24 -3.20
C THR A 926 0.16 -13.68 -4.62
N VAL A 927 0.78 -14.40 -5.57
CA VAL A 927 0.64 -14.18 -7.01
C VAL A 927 0.36 -15.54 -7.63
N GLY A 928 -0.74 -15.67 -8.39
CA GLY A 928 -1.27 -16.96 -8.83
C GLY A 928 -0.27 -17.82 -9.63
N SER A 929 0.43 -17.22 -10.60
CA SER A 929 1.54 -17.85 -11.32
C SER A 929 2.76 -16.95 -11.25
N GLN A 930 3.74 -17.29 -10.41
CA GLN A 930 4.94 -16.45 -10.26
C GLN A 930 5.96 -16.65 -11.39
N THR A 931 6.03 -17.84 -12.00
CA THR A 931 7.12 -18.17 -12.92
C THR A 931 6.71 -18.17 -14.40
N ALA A 932 5.40 -18.11 -14.67
CA ALA A 932 4.88 -18.18 -16.03
C ALA A 932 3.52 -17.47 -16.12
N VAL A 933 3.56 -16.15 -16.29
CA VAL A 933 2.39 -15.34 -16.63
C VAL A 933 2.42 -15.03 -18.12
N PRO A 934 1.44 -15.47 -18.92
CA PRO A 934 1.35 -15.10 -20.32
C PRO A 934 1.33 -13.57 -20.51
N ALA A 935 2.13 -13.06 -21.46
CA ALA A 935 2.09 -11.65 -21.85
C ALA A 935 0.67 -11.22 -22.25
N GLY A 936 0.21 -10.07 -21.74
CA GLY A 936 -1.18 -9.61 -21.93
C GLY A 936 -2.26 -10.43 -21.20
N GLY A 937 -1.90 -11.57 -20.60
CA GLY A 937 -2.82 -12.45 -19.87
C GLY A 937 -3.23 -11.89 -18.50
N GLN A 938 -4.30 -12.44 -17.93
CA GLN A 938 -4.72 -12.15 -16.55
C GLN A 938 -4.01 -13.08 -15.56
N PHE A 939 -3.68 -12.54 -14.38
CA PHE A 939 -3.25 -13.33 -13.23
C PHE A 939 -3.81 -12.74 -11.94
N THR A 940 -3.84 -13.55 -10.88
CA THR A 940 -4.38 -13.13 -9.59
C THR A 940 -3.29 -12.62 -8.66
N VAL A 941 -3.61 -11.58 -7.90
CA VAL A 941 -2.82 -11.07 -6.79
C VAL A 941 -3.72 -11.02 -5.55
N GLY A 942 -3.25 -11.58 -4.45
CA GLY A 942 -3.98 -11.59 -3.18
C GLY A 942 -3.13 -11.05 -2.05
N VAL A 943 -3.71 -10.25 -1.16
CA VAL A 943 -3.09 -9.80 0.10
C VAL A 943 -4.00 -10.05 1.29
N THR A 944 -3.39 -10.34 2.44
CA THR A 944 -4.05 -10.25 3.74
C THR A 944 -3.53 -9.00 4.43
N ALA A 945 -4.38 -7.99 4.56
CA ALA A 945 -4.04 -6.73 5.20
C ALA A 945 -5.03 -6.41 6.32
N ALA A 946 -4.54 -5.84 7.41
CA ALA A 946 -5.36 -5.33 8.50
C ALA A 946 -4.83 -3.98 8.96
N ASP A 947 -5.72 -3.03 9.18
CA ASP A 947 -5.38 -1.78 9.80
C ASP A 947 -5.38 -1.95 11.33
N PRO A 948 -4.31 -1.60 12.06
CA PRO A 948 -4.25 -1.79 13.51
C PRO A 948 -5.29 -0.97 14.30
N GLN A 949 -5.81 0.12 13.73
CA GLN A 949 -6.85 0.95 14.31
C GLN A 949 -8.25 0.61 13.78
N GLY A 950 -8.35 -0.28 12.79
CA GLY A 950 -9.60 -0.66 12.16
C GLY A 950 -10.06 0.32 11.08
N ASP A 951 -9.17 1.21 10.60
CA ASP A 951 -9.49 2.10 9.49
C ASP A 951 -9.78 1.30 8.21
N PRO A 952 -10.76 1.72 7.39
CA PRO A 952 -11.02 1.06 6.11
C PRO A 952 -9.83 1.16 5.15
N ILE A 953 -9.46 0.03 4.56
CA ILE A 953 -8.31 -0.07 3.66
C ILE A 953 -8.74 0.12 2.20
N ARG A 954 -8.09 1.04 1.49
CA ARG A 954 -8.20 1.18 0.03
C ARG A 954 -6.89 0.78 -0.64
N TYR A 955 -6.97 0.21 -1.85
CA TYR A 955 -5.82 -0.42 -2.48
C TYR A 955 -5.38 0.24 -3.79
N ASN A 956 -4.10 0.11 -4.11
CA ASN A 956 -3.55 0.38 -5.45
C ASN A 956 -2.48 -0.64 -5.82
N LEU A 957 -2.30 -0.85 -7.13
CA LEU A 957 -1.27 -1.74 -7.66
C LEU A 957 -0.35 -1.00 -8.61
N MET A 958 0.95 -1.20 -8.41
CA MET A 958 2.04 -0.68 -9.25
C MET A 958 2.93 -1.83 -9.72
N MET A 959 3.68 -1.63 -10.79
CA MET A 959 4.67 -2.60 -11.29
C MET A 959 6.02 -1.96 -11.61
N SER A 960 7.08 -2.75 -11.54
CA SER A 960 8.44 -2.36 -11.93
C SER A 960 9.04 -3.35 -12.92
N ASP A 961 9.66 -2.82 -13.98
CA ASP A 961 10.46 -3.52 -14.99
C ASP A 961 11.97 -3.40 -14.75
N LYS A 962 12.43 -3.01 -13.54
CA LYS A 962 13.86 -2.81 -13.23
C LYS A 962 14.74 -3.97 -13.68
N HIS A 963 14.29 -5.21 -13.52
CA HIS A 963 15.06 -6.40 -13.88
C HIS A 963 15.05 -6.73 -15.38
N ILE A 964 14.42 -5.86 -16.19
CA ILE A 964 14.38 -5.93 -17.66
C ILE A 964 15.09 -4.71 -18.24
N SER A 965 14.66 -3.49 -17.86
CA SER A 965 15.16 -2.24 -18.43
C SER A 965 16.29 -1.59 -17.63
N GLY A 966 16.43 -1.93 -16.34
CA GLY A 966 17.28 -1.22 -15.39
C GLY A 966 16.65 0.04 -14.79
N GLY A 967 15.48 0.48 -15.29
CA GLY A 967 14.77 1.64 -14.76
C GLY A 967 14.12 1.35 -13.40
N THR A 968 14.18 2.30 -12.47
CA THR A 968 13.63 2.12 -11.11
C THR A 968 12.18 2.56 -10.97
N GLY A 969 11.67 3.36 -11.91
CA GLY A 969 10.32 3.92 -11.86
C GLY A 969 9.21 2.85 -11.82
N PHE A 970 8.07 3.23 -11.25
CA PHE A 970 6.87 2.41 -11.23
C PHE A 970 5.88 2.79 -12.31
N ARG A 971 5.07 1.80 -12.72
CA ARG A 971 3.98 1.96 -13.66
C ARG A 971 2.67 1.59 -13.00
N HIS A 972 1.62 2.35 -13.28
CA HIS A 972 0.28 2.03 -12.83
C HIS A 972 -0.23 0.77 -13.54
N VAL A 973 -0.90 -0.09 -12.78
CA VAL A 973 -1.40 -1.38 -13.28
C VAL A 973 -2.89 -1.27 -13.59
N ARG A 974 -3.36 -1.90 -14.67
CA ARG A 974 -4.80 -2.12 -14.87
C ARG A 974 -5.21 -3.37 -14.10
N PHE A 975 -6.14 -3.23 -13.15
CA PHE A 975 -6.62 -4.32 -12.33
C PHE A 975 -8.11 -4.17 -12.02
N THR A 976 -8.74 -5.28 -11.66
CA THR A 976 -10.08 -5.31 -11.07
C THR A 976 -9.99 -5.88 -9.68
N GLN A 977 -10.53 -5.18 -8.67
CA GLN A 977 -10.65 -5.72 -7.34
C GLN A 977 -11.85 -6.69 -7.29
N THR A 978 -11.57 -7.98 -7.08
CA THR A 978 -12.59 -9.05 -7.07
C THR A 978 -13.06 -9.40 -5.66
N GLY A 979 -12.40 -8.87 -4.64
CA GLY A 979 -12.77 -8.99 -3.23
C GLY A 979 -11.82 -8.18 -2.34
N PRO A 980 -12.02 -8.18 -1.02
CA PRO A 980 -11.09 -7.54 -0.08
C PRO A 980 -9.67 -8.08 -0.27
N GLY A 981 -8.74 -7.21 -0.69
CA GLY A 981 -7.35 -7.59 -0.96
C GLY A 981 -7.14 -8.59 -2.11
N GLN A 982 -8.13 -8.83 -2.97
CA GLN A 982 -8.04 -9.76 -4.10
C GLN A 982 -8.17 -9.02 -5.43
N PHE A 983 -7.25 -9.27 -6.36
CA PHE A 983 -7.17 -8.55 -7.63
C PHE A 983 -6.97 -9.50 -8.80
N SER A 984 -7.68 -9.23 -9.89
CA SER A 984 -7.33 -9.73 -11.24
C SER A 984 -6.52 -8.66 -11.94
N VAL A 985 -5.34 -9.04 -12.43
CA VAL A 985 -4.33 -8.12 -12.95
C VAL A 985 -3.94 -8.50 -14.37
N THR A 986 -3.89 -7.52 -15.28
CA THR A 986 -3.36 -7.73 -16.62
C THR A 986 -1.83 -7.67 -16.62
N ALA A 987 -1.18 -8.71 -17.12
CA ALA A 987 0.27 -8.74 -17.30
C ALA A 987 0.72 -7.80 -18.44
N PRO A 988 1.88 -7.15 -18.31
CA PRO A 988 2.48 -6.41 -19.42
C PRO A 988 2.76 -7.28 -20.64
N GLN A 989 2.84 -6.66 -21.82
CA GLN A 989 3.24 -7.34 -23.07
C GLN A 989 4.76 -7.66 -23.09
N GLN A 990 5.56 -6.83 -22.44
CA GLN A 990 7.01 -6.99 -22.40
C GLN A 990 7.41 -8.17 -21.50
N MET A 991 8.05 -9.17 -22.10
CA MET A 991 8.56 -10.36 -21.41
C MET A 991 9.68 -10.02 -20.42
N GLY A 992 9.83 -10.87 -19.40
CA GLY A 992 10.90 -10.77 -18.41
C GLY A 992 10.39 -10.85 -16.99
N VAL A 993 11.27 -10.58 -16.02
CA VAL A 993 10.91 -10.60 -14.60
C VAL A 993 10.47 -9.21 -14.17
N TRP A 994 9.23 -9.14 -13.70
CA TRP A 994 8.60 -7.94 -13.15
C TRP A 994 8.42 -8.09 -11.65
N LYS A 995 8.21 -6.98 -10.95
CA LYS A 995 7.63 -6.97 -9.60
C LYS A 995 6.31 -6.24 -9.60
N VAL A 996 5.31 -6.81 -8.93
CA VAL A 996 4.05 -6.13 -8.61
C VAL A 996 4.05 -5.71 -7.15
N TYR A 997 3.56 -4.50 -6.89
CA TYR A 997 3.48 -3.88 -5.57
C TYR A 997 2.02 -3.58 -5.24
N VAL A 998 1.57 -3.99 -4.06
CA VAL A 998 0.24 -3.67 -3.54
C VAL A 998 0.40 -2.64 -2.43
N TYR A 999 -0.30 -1.52 -2.60
CA TYR A 999 -0.38 -0.41 -1.65
C TYR A 999 -1.70 -0.54 -0.89
N ALA A 1000 -1.66 -0.45 0.43
CA ALA A 1000 -2.81 -0.46 1.33
C ALA A 1000 -2.83 0.84 2.13
N TYR A 1001 -3.79 1.72 1.85
CA TYR A 1001 -3.95 3.04 2.47
C TYR A 1001 -5.04 3.02 3.55
N ASP A 1002 -4.82 3.75 4.63
CA ASP A 1002 -5.75 3.91 5.77
C ASP A 1002 -6.57 5.22 5.74
N GLY A 1003 -6.25 6.13 4.82
CA GLY A 1003 -6.85 7.46 4.75
C GLY A 1003 -6.38 8.46 5.82
N GLN A 1004 -5.39 8.10 6.64
CA GLN A 1004 -4.72 8.97 7.61
C GLN A 1004 -3.34 9.47 7.12
N GLY A 1005 -2.99 9.13 5.87
CA GLY A 1005 -1.70 9.46 5.27
C GLY A 1005 -0.62 8.40 5.49
N ASN A 1006 -1.02 7.17 5.85
CA ASN A 1006 -0.11 6.05 5.94
C ASN A 1006 -0.36 5.02 4.83
N VAL A 1007 0.68 4.23 4.57
CA VAL A 1007 0.61 3.15 3.57
C VAL A 1007 1.43 1.94 4.00
N GLY A 1008 0.81 0.76 3.88
CA GLY A 1008 1.51 -0.53 3.86
C GLY A 1008 1.80 -0.94 2.43
N ILE A 1009 3.02 -1.40 2.12
CA ILE A 1009 3.41 -1.80 0.76
C ILE A 1009 4.10 -3.15 0.77
N GLU A 1010 3.52 -4.11 0.05
CA GLU A 1010 4.08 -5.46 -0.13
C GLU A 1010 4.27 -5.76 -1.62
N GLN A 1011 5.26 -6.61 -1.94
CA GLN A 1011 5.62 -6.89 -3.32
C GLN A 1011 5.88 -8.37 -3.58
N ARG A 1012 5.73 -8.80 -4.83
CA ARG A 1012 6.19 -10.12 -5.31
C ARG A 1012 6.68 -10.02 -6.74
N SER A 1013 7.70 -10.80 -7.08
CA SER A 1013 8.10 -10.94 -8.48
C SER A 1013 7.16 -11.89 -9.23
N PHE A 1014 7.05 -11.65 -10.54
CA PHE A 1014 6.44 -12.58 -11.48
C PHE A 1014 7.18 -12.51 -12.81
N LYS A 1015 7.20 -13.63 -13.55
CA LYS A 1015 7.83 -13.70 -14.85
C LYS A 1015 6.79 -13.72 -15.96
N VAL A 1016 6.84 -12.71 -16.82
CA VAL A 1016 6.07 -12.65 -18.05
C VAL A 1016 6.75 -13.53 -19.11
N VAL A 1017 5.97 -14.43 -19.70
CA VAL A 1017 6.41 -15.42 -20.69
C VAL A 1017 5.54 -15.33 -21.96
N PRO A 1018 6.00 -15.88 -23.09
CA PRO A 1018 5.20 -15.94 -24.31
C PRO A 1018 3.83 -16.61 -24.07
N PRO A 1019 2.72 -16.04 -24.60
CA PRO A 1019 1.43 -16.69 -24.59
C PRO A 1019 1.50 -18.05 -25.29
N GLN A 1020 0.95 -19.08 -24.65
CA GLN A 1020 0.92 -20.41 -25.23
C GLN A 1020 -0.18 -20.49 -26.28
N VAL A 1021 0.18 -20.87 -27.50
CA VAL A 1021 -0.77 -21.09 -28.59
C VAL A 1021 -1.10 -22.57 -28.68
N ALA A 1022 -2.38 -22.90 -28.79
CA ALA A 1022 -2.82 -24.27 -29.00
C ALA A 1022 -2.49 -24.74 -30.43
N GLY A 1023 -2.05 -25.99 -30.56
CA GLY A 1023 -1.74 -26.62 -31.85
C GLY A 1023 -0.26 -26.82 -32.09
N THR A 1024 0.10 -27.24 -33.30
CA THR A 1024 1.51 -27.47 -33.68
C THR A 1024 2.03 -26.29 -34.50
N ASN A 1025 3.13 -25.66 -34.08
CA ASN A 1025 3.81 -24.64 -34.88
C ASN A 1025 4.41 -25.28 -36.15
N ALA A 1026 3.73 -25.11 -37.28
CA ALA A 1026 4.13 -25.61 -38.59
C ALA A 1026 5.32 -24.85 -39.20
N ALA A 1027 5.60 -23.63 -38.72
CA ALA A 1027 6.74 -22.82 -39.15
C ALA A 1027 8.05 -23.20 -38.45
N LEU A 1028 8.01 -23.93 -37.33
CA LEU A 1028 9.19 -24.27 -36.54
C LEU A 1028 10.26 -24.99 -37.38
N GLY A 1029 11.45 -24.39 -37.46
CA GLY A 1029 12.61 -24.87 -38.21
C GLY A 1029 12.45 -24.87 -39.74
N ARG A 1030 11.40 -24.24 -40.28
CA ARG A 1030 11.14 -24.22 -41.72
C ARG A 1030 12.04 -23.23 -42.47
N PRO A 1031 12.22 -23.40 -43.79
CA PRO A 1031 12.91 -22.43 -44.62
C PRO A 1031 12.21 -21.07 -44.57
N THR A 1032 12.94 -20.06 -44.09
CA THR A 1032 12.44 -18.70 -43.91
C THR A 1032 13.34 -17.73 -44.68
N THR A 1033 12.73 -16.84 -45.46
CA THR A 1033 13.41 -15.79 -46.24
C THR A 1033 12.82 -14.43 -45.92
N ALA A 1034 13.59 -13.37 -46.15
CA ALA A 1034 13.15 -11.99 -45.93
C ALA A 1034 13.66 -11.08 -47.04
N SER A 1035 13.07 -9.89 -47.14
CA SER A 1035 13.57 -8.81 -48.02
C SER A 1035 14.98 -8.35 -47.63
N SER A 1036 15.28 -8.32 -46.33
CA SER A 1036 16.59 -7.95 -45.80
C SER A 1036 16.81 -8.53 -44.40
N TYR A 1037 18.05 -8.48 -43.93
CA TYR A 1037 18.37 -8.66 -42.52
C TYR A 1037 19.66 -7.91 -42.16
N GLN A 1038 19.78 -7.51 -40.90
CA GLN A 1038 20.99 -6.88 -40.37
C GLN A 1038 22.10 -7.93 -40.17
N ALA A 1039 23.19 -7.82 -40.93
CA ALA A 1039 24.30 -8.78 -40.94
C ALA A 1039 25.27 -8.63 -39.76
N THR A 1040 25.30 -7.46 -39.11
CA THR A 1040 26.20 -7.11 -38.00
C THR A 1040 25.43 -6.46 -36.85
N GLY A 1041 26.03 -6.43 -35.66
CA GLY A 1041 25.42 -5.90 -34.42
C GLY A 1041 25.58 -6.86 -33.24
N ASP A 1042 25.40 -6.36 -32.01
CA ASP A 1042 25.49 -7.18 -30.80
C ASP A 1042 24.41 -8.26 -30.80
N GLY A 1043 24.83 -9.53 -30.88
CA GLY A 1043 23.93 -10.68 -31.01
C GLY A 1043 23.57 -11.06 -32.45
N GLY A 1044 24.08 -10.35 -33.46
CA GLY A 1044 23.92 -10.70 -34.88
C GLY A 1044 24.77 -11.91 -35.33
N PRO A 1045 24.59 -12.41 -36.57
CA PRO A 1045 23.68 -11.90 -37.62
C PRO A 1045 22.21 -12.22 -37.33
N PHE A 1046 21.29 -11.31 -37.63
CA PHE A 1046 19.86 -11.43 -37.32
C PHE A 1046 19.05 -12.08 -38.45
N THR A 1047 19.46 -13.29 -38.85
CA THR A 1047 18.95 -13.96 -40.04
C THR A 1047 17.44 -14.30 -39.97
N PRO A 1048 16.74 -14.44 -41.11
CA PRO A 1048 15.30 -14.72 -41.15
C PRO A 1048 14.88 -15.99 -40.38
N GLY A 1049 15.70 -17.04 -40.42
CA GLY A 1049 15.39 -18.31 -39.73
C GLY A 1049 15.28 -18.21 -38.21
N ARG A 1050 15.82 -17.13 -37.61
CA ARG A 1050 15.71 -16.88 -36.16
C ARG A 1050 14.28 -16.53 -35.73
N ALA A 1051 13.45 -16.04 -36.64
CA ALA A 1051 12.04 -15.80 -36.34
C ALA A 1051 11.19 -17.07 -36.44
N THR A 1052 11.77 -18.24 -36.71
CA THR A 1052 11.01 -19.49 -36.84
C THR A 1052 11.73 -20.63 -36.13
N ASP A 1053 12.61 -20.31 -35.17
CA ASP A 1053 13.44 -21.29 -34.46
C ASP A 1053 12.83 -21.72 -33.11
N GLY A 1054 11.70 -21.12 -32.71
CA GLY A 1054 11.01 -21.41 -31.45
C GLY A 1054 11.67 -20.79 -30.23
N SER A 1055 12.64 -19.90 -30.39
CA SER A 1055 13.38 -19.26 -29.30
C SER A 1055 13.07 -17.77 -29.19
N PHE A 1056 12.47 -17.38 -28.07
CA PHE A 1056 12.25 -15.97 -27.70
C PHE A 1056 13.51 -15.26 -27.17
N THR A 1057 14.69 -15.80 -27.48
CA THR A 1057 16.00 -15.21 -27.16
C THR A 1057 16.85 -14.96 -28.42
N SER A 1058 16.36 -15.38 -29.59
CA SER A 1058 16.94 -15.13 -30.91
C SER A 1058 15.90 -14.40 -31.76
N ARG A 1059 16.35 -13.46 -32.61
CA ARG A 1059 15.44 -12.66 -33.43
C ARG A 1059 15.92 -12.47 -34.85
N TRP A 1060 14.97 -12.30 -35.77
CA TRP A 1060 15.18 -11.65 -37.06
C TRP A 1060 15.11 -10.13 -36.89
N ALA A 1061 15.91 -9.40 -37.67
CA ALA A 1061 15.86 -7.94 -37.73
C ALA A 1061 16.09 -7.44 -39.16
N SER A 1062 15.17 -6.63 -39.68
CA SER A 1062 15.28 -6.04 -41.02
C SER A 1062 16.22 -4.84 -41.06
N GLU A 1063 16.62 -4.42 -42.26
CA GLU A 1063 17.15 -3.07 -42.49
C GLU A 1063 16.09 -1.99 -42.21
N TRP A 1064 16.53 -0.74 -42.00
CA TRP A 1064 15.70 0.36 -41.49
C TRP A 1064 14.93 1.09 -42.58
N SER A 1065 14.14 0.36 -43.37
CA SER A 1065 13.32 0.93 -44.44
C SER A 1065 11.94 0.30 -44.50
N ASP A 1066 11.01 0.99 -45.15
CA ASP A 1066 9.64 0.54 -45.42
C ASP A 1066 9.44 0.42 -46.94
N PRO A 1067 8.75 -0.62 -47.45
CA PRO A 1067 8.28 -1.81 -46.74
C PRO A 1067 9.38 -2.88 -46.57
N GLN A 1068 9.15 -3.85 -45.69
CA GLN A 1068 9.94 -5.08 -45.55
C GLN A 1068 9.02 -6.31 -45.56
N TRP A 1069 9.56 -7.50 -45.75
CA TRP A 1069 8.79 -8.73 -45.62
C TRP A 1069 9.63 -9.88 -45.06
N LEU A 1070 8.95 -10.79 -44.36
CA LEU A 1070 9.47 -12.07 -43.86
C LEU A 1070 8.48 -13.16 -44.28
N GLN A 1071 8.95 -14.27 -44.85
CA GLN A 1071 8.08 -15.38 -45.26
C GLN A 1071 8.66 -16.73 -44.89
N VAL A 1072 7.78 -17.69 -44.66
CA VAL A 1072 8.11 -19.09 -44.33
C VAL A 1072 7.46 -20.06 -45.33
N ASP A 1073 8.24 -21.05 -45.79
CA ASP A 1073 7.74 -22.19 -46.59
C ASP A 1073 7.39 -23.37 -45.66
N LEU A 1074 6.11 -23.65 -45.48
CA LEU A 1074 5.63 -24.77 -44.65
C LEU A 1074 5.89 -26.14 -45.30
N GLY A 1075 6.40 -26.17 -46.53
CA GLY A 1075 6.75 -27.35 -47.32
C GLY A 1075 5.57 -27.96 -48.09
N GLN A 1076 4.34 -27.79 -47.59
CA GLN A 1076 3.11 -28.23 -48.25
C GLN A 1076 1.93 -27.35 -47.82
N ALA A 1077 0.84 -27.38 -48.60
CA ALA A 1077 -0.40 -26.74 -48.21
C ALA A 1077 -0.87 -27.26 -46.84
N THR A 1078 -0.95 -26.36 -45.88
CA THR A 1078 -1.24 -26.65 -44.48
C THR A 1078 -2.43 -25.81 -44.05
N ALA A 1079 -3.40 -26.41 -43.35
CA ALA A 1079 -4.46 -25.65 -42.71
C ALA A 1079 -3.87 -24.78 -41.60
N ILE A 1080 -4.03 -23.47 -41.70
CA ILE A 1080 -3.54 -22.48 -40.76
C ILE A 1080 -4.75 -22.00 -39.97
N LYS A 1081 -4.71 -22.24 -38.67
CA LYS A 1081 -5.75 -21.81 -37.73
C LYS A 1081 -5.38 -20.57 -36.96
N HIS A 1082 -4.07 -20.36 -36.75
CA HIS A 1082 -3.59 -19.27 -35.93
C HIS A 1082 -2.20 -18.83 -36.38
N VAL A 1083 -1.92 -17.54 -36.28
CA VAL A 1083 -0.59 -16.95 -36.46
C VAL A 1083 -0.28 -16.13 -35.21
N GLN A 1084 0.88 -16.40 -34.60
CA GLN A 1084 1.38 -15.58 -33.50
C GLN A 1084 2.65 -14.85 -33.94
N LEU A 1085 2.69 -13.53 -33.74
CA LEU A 1085 3.87 -12.70 -33.93
C LEU A 1085 4.39 -12.26 -32.57
N GLY A 1086 5.62 -12.63 -32.23
CA GLY A 1086 6.32 -12.14 -31.04
C GLY A 1086 7.34 -11.07 -31.43
N TRP A 1087 7.02 -9.81 -31.15
CA TRP A 1087 7.87 -8.66 -31.48
C TRP A 1087 8.94 -8.38 -30.43
N GLU A 1088 10.08 -7.85 -30.89
CA GLU A 1088 10.98 -7.09 -30.01
C GLU A 1088 10.40 -5.69 -29.74
N SER A 1089 11.18 -4.82 -29.08
CA SER A 1089 10.86 -3.40 -28.92
C SER A 1089 10.62 -2.69 -30.26
N ALA A 1090 11.23 -3.16 -31.36
CA ALA A 1090 10.98 -2.65 -32.70
C ALA A 1090 9.98 -3.55 -33.45
N TYR A 1091 8.84 -2.96 -33.85
CA TYR A 1091 7.69 -3.72 -34.36
C TYR A 1091 7.07 -3.06 -35.60
N GLY A 1092 6.12 -3.75 -36.23
CA GLY A 1092 5.31 -3.20 -37.31
C GLY A 1092 4.05 -2.50 -36.83
N LYS A 1093 3.92 -1.20 -37.09
CA LYS A 1093 2.68 -0.45 -36.84
C LYS A 1093 1.62 -0.77 -37.88
N ALA A 1094 2.02 -0.91 -39.15
CA ALA A 1094 1.13 -1.38 -40.21
C ALA A 1094 1.73 -2.58 -40.94
N TYR A 1095 0.98 -3.68 -40.99
CA TYR A 1095 1.42 -4.91 -41.65
C TYR A 1095 0.24 -5.73 -42.15
N GLN A 1096 0.56 -6.73 -42.97
CA GLN A 1096 -0.37 -7.68 -43.55
C GLN A 1096 0.14 -9.10 -43.35
N ILE A 1097 -0.77 -10.04 -43.08
CA ILE A 1097 -0.49 -11.47 -43.25
C ILE A 1097 -0.99 -11.87 -44.62
N GLN A 1098 -0.13 -12.50 -45.39
CA GLN A 1098 -0.39 -12.95 -46.74
C GLN A 1098 -0.09 -14.43 -46.87
N THR A 1099 -0.89 -15.13 -47.68
CA THR A 1099 -0.72 -16.56 -47.94
C THR A 1099 -0.61 -16.86 -49.42
N SER A 1100 0.12 -17.93 -49.76
CA SER A 1100 0.32 -18.39 -51.13
C SER A 1100 0.49 -19.91 -51.20
N ASN A 1101 0.13 -20.53 -52.33
CA ASN A 1101 0.42 -21.94 -52.61
C ASN A 1101 1.68 -22.14 -53.47
N ASP A 1102 2.12 -21.12 -54.19
CA ASP A 1102 3.23 -21.16 -55.16
C ASP A 1102 4.40 -20.24 -54.80
N GLY A 1103 4.24 -19.37 -53.79
CA GLY A 1103 5.24 -18.41 -53.35
C GLY A 1103 5.31 -17.14 -54.23
N ALA A 1104 4.47 -17.02 -55.26
CA ALA A 1104 4.45 -15.92 -56.22
C ALA A 1104 3.12 -15.14 -56.19
N GLY A 1105 1.98 -15.85 -56.22
CA GLY A 1105 0.65 -15.26 -56.09
C GLY A 1105 0.25 -15.15 -54.62
N TRP A 1106 0.07 -13.93 -54.12
CA TRP A 1106 -0.20 -13.66 -52.70
C TRP A 1106 -1.61 -13.15 -52.48
N THR A 1107 -2.30 -13.70 -51.49
CA THR A 1107 -3.60 -13.20 -50.99
C THR A 1107 -3.42 -12.63 -49.59
N THR A 1108 -3.85 -11.40 -49.35
CA THR A 1108 -3.90 -10.82 -48.00
C THR A 1108 -5.07 -11.41 -47.23
N VAL A 1109 -4.76 -12.02 -46.08
CA VAL A 1109 -5.74 -12.68 -45.20
C VAL A 1109 -5.96 -11.92 -43.90
N TYR A 1110 -5.04 -11.01 -43.54
CA TYR A 1110 -5.17 -10.08 -42.42
C TYR A 1110 -4.40 -8.78 -42.71
N SER A 1111 -4.86 -7.66 -42.15
CA SER A 1111 -4.15 -6.38 -42.19
C SER A 1111 -4.46 -5.53 -40.97
N THR A 1112 -3.45 -4.81 -40.47
CA THR A 1112 -3.60 -3.79 -39.44
C THR A 1112 -2.77 -2.55 -39.77
N THR A 1113 -3.18 -1.40 -39.24
CA THR A 1113 -2.45 -0.12 -39.30
C THR A 1113 -2.15 0.46 -37.91
N THR A 1114 -2.51 -0.28 -36.86
CA THR A 1114 -2.47 0.16 -35.47
C THR A 1114 -1.74 -0.83 -34.55
N GLY A 1115 -0.81 -1.61 -35.10
CA GLY A 1115 0.03 -2.51 -34.30
C GLY A 1115 0.79 -1.74 -33.22
N ASP A 1116 0.97 -2.38 -32.07
CA ASP A 1116 1.54 -1.81 -30.84
C ASP A 1116 2.77 -2.59 -30.31
N GLY A 1117 3.17 -3.66 -31.02
CA GLY A 1117 4.30 -4.52 -30.64
C GLY A 1117 3.86 -5.64 -29.69
N GLY A 1118 4.79 -6.19 -28.90
CA GLY A 1118 4.48 -7.29 -27.98
C GLY A 1118 4.07 -8.57 -28.72
N PHE A 1119 2.90 -9.11 -28.40
CA PHE A 1119 2.36 -10.31 -29.05
C PHE A 1119 1.09 -10.00 -29.83
N ASP A 1120 1.08 -10.37 -31.11
CA ASP A 1120 -0.14 -10.42 -31.92
C ASP A 1120 -0.58 -11.88 -32.08
N ASP A 1121 -1.81 -12.20 -31.67
CA ASP A 1121 -2.44 -13.51 -31.81
C ASP A 1121 -3.60 -13.40 -32.80
N LEU A 1122 -3.46 -14.04 -33.97
CA LEU A 1122 -4.34 -13.87 -35.12
C LEU A 1122 -4.99 -15.20 -35.52
N ASP A 1123 -6.29 -15.34 -35.26
CA ASP A 1123 -7.07 -16.48 -35.75
C ASP A 1123 -7.31 -16.36 -37.25
N LEU A 1124 -6.96 -17.42 -37.99
CA LEU A 1124 -7.13 -17.53 -39.43
C LEU A 1124 -7.86 -18.82 -39.78
N ALA A 1125 -8.51 -18.88 -40.94
CA ALA A 1125 -9.17 -20.09 -41.43
C ALA A 1125 -8.82 -20.30 -42.90
N VAL A 1126 -7.54 -20.51 -43.18
CA VAL A 1126 -7.00 -20.61 -44.55
C VAL A 1126 -6.10 -21.83 -44.70
N SER A 1127 -5.86 -22.27 -45.93
CA SER A 1127 -4.90 -23.33 -46.23
C SER A 1127 -3.90 -22.84 -47.26
N ALA A 1128 -2.61 -22.88 -46.91
CA ALA A 1128 -1.55 -22.39 -47.76
C ALA A 1128 -0.22 -23.10 -47.51
N ARG A 1129 0.70 -23.03 -48.48
CA ARG A 1129 2.07 -23.52 -48.32
C ARG A 1129 3.01 -22.44 -47.79
N TYR A 1130 2.84 -21.21 -48.23
CA TYR A 1130 3.66 -20.07 -47.84
C TYR A 1130 2.85 -19.07 -47.03
N VAL A 1131 3.47 -18.53 -45.98
CA VAL A 1131 2.92 -17.43 -45.18
C VAL A 1131 3.94 -16.31 -45.15
N ARG A 1132 3.50 -15.08 -45.44
CA ARG A 1132 4.34 -13.88 -45.47
C ARG A 1132 3.76 -12.81 -44.55
N LEU A 1133 4.61 -12.30 -43.68
CA LEU A 1133 4.42 -11.05 -42.96
C LEU A 1133 4.95 -9.91 -43.83
N ASN A 1134 4.04 -9.13 -44.41
CA ASN A 1134 4.36 -7.98 -45.25
C ASN A 1134 4.21 -6.68 -44.43
N LEU A 1135 5.34 -6.04 -44.16
CA LEU A 1135 5.49 -4.95 -43.20
C LEU A 1135 5.55 -3.62 -43.94
N THR A 1136 4.56 -2.77 -43.72
CA THR A 1136 4.32 -1.56 -44.53
C THR A 1136 4.63 -0.25 -43.80
N GLN A 1137 4.65 -0.25 -42.47
CA GLN A 1137 5.06 0.89 -41.66
C GLN A 1137 5.67 0.46 -40.33
N ARG A 1138 6.88 0.95 -40.02
CA ARG A 1138 7.55 0.74 -38.73
C ARG A 1138 6.83 1.47 -37.60
N GLY A 1139 6.78 0.83 -36.42
CA GLY A 1139 6.29 1.44 -35.19
C GLY A 1139 7.35 2.25 -34.43
N THR A 1140 8.62 2.08 -34.79
CA THR A 1140 9.75 2.80 -34.19
C THR A 1140 10.66 3.38 -35.27
N ALA A 1141 11.69 4.15 -34.88
CA ALA A 1141 12.70 4.64 -35.81
C ALA A 1141 13.62 3.52 -36.35
N TYR A 1142 13.67 2.38 -35.65
CA TYR A 1142 14.47 1.20 -36.04
C TYR A 1142 13.74 0.37 -37.09
N GLY A 1143 14.44 -0.58 -37.72
CA GLY A 1143 13.83 -1.62 -38.58
C GLY A 1143 12.83 -2.51 -37.83
N TYR A 1144 12.28 -3.51 -38.52
CA TYR A 1144 11.38 -4.49 -37.89
C TYR A 1144 12.18 -5.57 -37.18
N SER A 1145 11.71 -6.05 -36.04
CA SER A 1145 12.43 -7.02 -35.23
C SER A 1145 11.48 -8.02 -34.58
N LEU A 1146 11.68 -9.31 -34.85
CA LEU A 1146 10.73 -10.35 -34.48
C LEU A 1146 11.47 -11.51 -33.80
N TRP A 1147 11.06 -11.83 -32.58
CA TRP A 1147 11.52 -13.01 -31.84
C TRP A 1147 10.97 -14.28 -32.47
N GLU A 1148 9.67 -14.32 -32.80
CA GLU A 1148 9.04 -15.52 -33.36
C GLU A 1148 7.87 -15.17 -34.31
N PHE A 1149 7.76 -15.94 -35.39
CA PHE A 1149 6.71 -15.97 -36.39
C PHE A 1149 6.09 -17.38 -36.39
N GLY A 1150 5.21 -17.63 -35.43
CA GLY A 1150 4.55 -18.91 -35.27
C GLY A 1150 3.35 -19.04 -36.21
N VAL A 1151 3.23 -20.19 -36.88
CA VAL A 1151 2.07 -20.55 -37.72
C VAL A 1151 1.52 -21.88 -37.25
N TYR A 1152 0.28 -21.91 -36.75
CA TYR A 1152 -0.27 -23.06 -36.02
C TYR A 1152 -1.44 -23.73 -36.75
N LYS A 1153 -1.54 -25.05 -36.59
CA LYS A 1153 -2.55 -25.92 -37.20
C LYS A 1153 -3.24 -26.84 -36.19
#